data_AF-A0A1Y0N731-F1
#
_entry.id   AF-A0A1Y0N731-F1
#
_cell.length_a   1.000
_cell.length_b   1.000
_cell.length_c   1.000
_cell.angle_alpha   90.00
_cell.angle_beta   90.00
_cell.angle_gamma   90.00
#
_symmetry.space_group_name_H-M   'P 1'
#
loop_
_entity.id
_entity.type
_entity.pdbx_description
1 polymer ?
#
loop_
_entity_poly.entity_id
_entity_poly.type
_entity_poly.pdbx_seq_one_letter_code
_entity_poly.pdbx_strand_id
1 'polypeptide(L)'
;MNTYCINARLGRMAVAMCIGLLAFCNSIASPTTSTTQVEVERIQEQLRALDKEQAILTAKIEAQNNRLSDLSLAATQQGNHLAAASNQTTMLGNHISLTGMAITVLVAAAGLITYFSATARAKAEANQAAQAWFEENATRLTKKIADLETKAENATQAIVAHEDRVARTATAASAHIQSNSDSITAAAATLLRPHDKSGNNATDQAAADQVAQISEDLKLKPESSFSSSDHFTRGLAFFNSENYTGALQSFQAAASDQQSEDADQARYMFAQGVALNRLGRQKEAIVVYDRLVQHFGDKSSPGVREQVARALFNKGVDVATLHGPEQAIVVYDALVQRFGDDSSPGVREQVARALFNKGMDVATLHGPEQAIAVYDALVQRFGDDSSPGVREQVARALFNKGLDVATLHGPEQAIAVYDAMVQRFGDDSSPGVREQVARALFNKGIYVATLHGPEQAIAVYDAMVQRFGDDSSQGVREQVARALFNKGLDVATLHGPEQAIAVYDALVQRFGDDSSPGVREQVARALFNKGLDVATLHGPEQAIAVYDALVQRFGDDSSPGVREQVARALVNKGINVSSLHGPEQAIAVYDALVQRFGDDSSPGVREQVARALFNKGVDVATLHGPEQAIAVYDALVQRFGDDSSPGVREQVARALVNKGINVSSLHGPEQAIAVYDALVQRFGDDSSPGVREQVAAALTQKTKLVT
;
A
#
# COMPACT_ATOMS: atom_id res chain seq x y z
N MET A 1 -4.22 -117.72 19.50
CA MET A 1 -3.91 -117.19 20.85
C MET A 1 -4.98 -116.14 21.12
N ASN A 2 -5.95 -116.44 22.00
CA ASN A 2 -5.99 -116.07 23.43
C ASN A 2 -6.45 -114.61 23.62
N THR A 3 -7.39 -114.27 24.53
CA THR A 3 -7.89 -115.03 25.70
C THR A 3 -9.26 -114.54 26.21
N TYR A 4 -9.93 -115.33 27.08
CA TYR A 4 -11.04 -115.00 28.02
C TYR A 4 -12.41 -114.62 27.37
N CYS A 5 -13.56 -115.23 27.75
CA CYS A 5 -14.35 -115.20 29.00
C CYS A 5 -15.10 -113.85 29.22
N ILE A 6 -16.36 -113.78 29.69
CA ILE A 6 -17.16 -114.75 30.48
C ILE A 6 -18.69 -114.53 30.32
N ASN A 7 -19.53 -115.48 30.81
CA ASN A 7 -21.02 -115.49 30.88
C ASN A 7 -21.82 -115.57 29.54
N ALA A 8 -23.00 -116.20 29.41
CA ALA A 8 -23.82 -117.25 30.07
C ALA A 8 -25.28 -117.02 29.54
N ARG A 9 -26.19 -117.98 29.24
CA ARG A 9 -26.57 -119.36 29.70
C ARG A 9 -27.17 -120.14 28.47
N LEU A 10 -27.70 -121.39 28.40
CA LEU A 10 -27.89 -122.65 29.20
C LEU A 10 -28.39 -123.74 28.17
N GLY A 11 -28.25 -125.07 28.27
CA GLY A 11 -27.30 -125.91 29.03
C GLY A 11 -27.79 -127.31 29.51
N ARG A 12 -28.25 -128.24 28.64
CA ARG A 12 -28.49 -129.71 28.90
C ARG A 12 -28.49 -130.53 27.57
N MET A 13 -28.21 -131.85 27.43
CA MET A 13 -28.07 -133.07 28.31
C MET A 13 -29.37 -133.90 28.54
N ALA A 14 -29.43 -135.25 28.66
CA ALA A 14 -28.48 -136.41 28.56
C ALA A 14 -29.29 -137.76 28.76
N VAL A 15 -28.87 -139.06 28.64
CA VAL A 15 -27.74 -139.89 28.06
C VAL A 15 -28.09 -141.42 28.22
N ALA A 16 -27.35 -142.36 27.56
CA ALA A 16 -27.22 -143.83 27.84
C ALA A 16 -28.36 -144.84 27.47
N MET A 17 -28.27 -146.20 27.55
CA MET A 17 -27.20 -147.23 27.23
C MET A 17 -27.67 -148.72 27.47
N CYS A 18 -27.29 -149.70 26.61
CA CYS A 18 -27.11 -151.19 26.78
C CYS A 18 -28.23 -152.26 27.09
N ILE A 19 -28.15 -153.40 26.33
CA ILE A 19 -28.41 -154.85 26.64
C ILE A 19 -29.86 -155.40 26.81
N GLY A 20 -30.23 -156.49 26.09
CA GLY A 20 -31.49 -157.28 26.25
C GLY A 20 -31.77 -158.33 25.13
N LEU A 21 -32.78 -159.23 25.28
CA LEU A 21 -33.16 -160.33 24.35
C LEU A 21 -34.72 -160.59 24.36
N LEU A 22 -35.42 -161.58 23.74
CA LEU A 22 -35.14 -162.83 22.97
C LEU A 22 -36.44 -163.32 22.20
N ALA A 23 -36.30 -164.29 21.27
CA ALA A 23 -37.27 -165.36 20.87
C ALA A 23 -38.55 -165.15 19.97
N PHE A 24 -38.50 -165.72 18.74
CA PHE A 24 -39.42 -166.73 18.08
C PHE A 24 -40.89 -166.49 17.59
N CYS A 25 -41.12 -166.78 16.28
CA CYS A 25 -42.20 -167.60 15.63
C CYS A 25 -43.74 -167.25 15.66
N ASN A 26 -44.65 -167.75 14.76
CA ASN A 26 -44.62 -168.22 13.34
C ASN A 26 -46.05 -168.57 12.74
N SER A 27 -46.35 -168.29 11.44
CA SER A 27 -47.32 -169.01 10.53
C SER A 27 -48.86 -169.04 10.85
N ILE A 28 -49.88 -169.59 10.10
CA ILE A 28 -50.01 -170.33 8.79
C ILE A 28 -51.47 -170.35 8.15
N ALA A 29 -51.59 -170.52 6.81
CA ALA A 29 -52.59 -171.20 5.91
C ALA A 29 -54.18 -171.06 5.87
N SER A 30 -54.70 -170.64 4.69
CA SER A 30 -55.62 -171.36 3.71
C SER A 30 -57.19 -171.54 3.93
N PRO A 31 -58.01 -172.28 3.10
CA PRO A 31 -59.04 -171.68 2.18
C PRO A 31 -60.45 -172.40 2.03
N THR A 32 -61.34 -172.01 1.06
CA THR A 32 -62.16 -172.86 0.06
C THR A 32 -63.63 -172.46 -0.36
N THR A 33 -63.91 -172.47 -1.69
CA THR A 33 -65.06 -172.99 -2.54
C THR A 33 -66.58 -172.59 -2.54
N SER A 34 -67.11 -172.37 -3.78
CA SER A 34 -68.41 -172.78 -4.45
C SER A 34 -69.81 -172.23 -3.99
N THR A 35 -70.98 -172.38 -4.66
CA THR A 35 -71.50 -173.38 -5.68
C THR A 35 -72.82 -172.95 -6.43
N THR A 36 -73.08 -173.42 -7.68
CA THR A 36 -74.40 -173.79 -8.37
C THR A 36 -75.63 -172.82 -8.46
N GLN A 37 -76.66 -172.98 -9.34
CA GLN A 37 -76.81 -173.37 -10.78
C GLN A 37 -78.28 -173.16 -11.33
N VAL A 38 -78.43 -173.04 -12.66
CA VAL A 38 -79.55 -173.51 -13.54
C VAL A 38 -80.97 -172.86 -13.55
N GLU A 39 -81.67 -172.58 -12.45
CA GLU A 39 -83.14 -172.79 -12.47
C GLU A 39 -84.06 -171.85 -13.30
N VAL A 40 -83.73 -170.56 -13.54
CA VAL A 40 -84.72 -169.57 -14.06
C VAL A 40 -84.41 -168.99 -15.46
N GLU A 41 -83.94 -169.83 -16.39
CA GLU A 41 -84.02 -169.49 -17.83
C GLU A 41 -85.48 -169.38 -18.34
N ARG A 42 -86.46 -169.83 -17.54
CA ARG A 42 -87.89 -169.94 -17.94
C ARG A 42 -88.77 -168.72 -17.63
N ILE A 43 -88.21 -167.62 -17.10
CA ILE A 43 -88.83 -166.28 -17.17
C ILE A 43 -88.12 -165.45 -18.27
N GLN A 44 -87.83 -166.13 -19.37
CA GLN A 44 -87.80 -165.54 -20.70
C GLN A 44 -89.12 -164.82 -21.04
N GLU A 45 -89.07 -164.04 -22.13
CA GLU A 45 -90.21 -163.64 -22.97
C GLU A 45 -91.26 -162.68 -22.41
N GLN A 46 -91.72 -162.75 -21.16
CA GLN A 46 -92.82 -161.88 -20.70
C GLN A 46 -92.50 -160.37 -20.71
N LEU A 47 -91.25 -159.97 -20.47
CA LEU A 47 -90.86 -158.55 -20.42
C LEU A 47 -89.99 -158.07 -21.60
N ARG A 48 -90.00 -158.79 -22.73
CA ARG A 48 -89.45 -158.29 -24.01
C ARG A 48 -90.35 -157.23 -24.70
N ALA A 49 -91.48 -156.86 -24.09
CA ALA A 49 -92.58 -156.16 -24.73
C ALA A 49 -92.82 -154.70 -24.30
N LEU A 50 -92.16 -154.17 -23.26
CA LEU A 50 -92.40 -152.80 -22.77
C LEU A 50 -91.22 -151.85 -23.00
N ASP A 51 -90.05 -152.10 -22.41
CA ASP A 51 -89.02 -151.05 -22.29
C ASP A 51 -87.99 -151.03 -23.44
N LYS A 52 -88.50 -151.13 -24.67
CA LYS A 52 -87.70 -151.05 -25.91
C LYS A 52 -87.67 -149.64 -26.51
N GLU A 53 -88.36 -148.68 -25.91
CA GLU A 53 -88.51 -147.31 -26.43
C GLU A 53 -87.80 -146.23 -25.60
N GLN A 54 -87.72 -146.33 -24.26
CA GLN A 54 -87.28 -145.17 -23.45
C GLN A 54 -85.76 -144.91 -23.49
N ALA A 55 -84.94 -145.97 -23.43
CA ALA A 55 -83.46 -145.84 -23.32
C ALA A 55 -82.75 -145.36 -24.61
N ILE A 56 -83.48 -145.21 -25.72
CA ILE A 56 -82.93 -144.66 -26.99
C ILE A 56 -82.51 -143.19 -26.85
N LEU A 57 -83.04 -142.46 -25.85
CA LEU A 57 -82.61 -141.08 -25.55
C LEU A 57 -81.33 -140.98 -24.71
N THR A 58 -81.12 -141.88 -23.74
CA THR A 58 -79.97 -141.82 -22.81
C THR A 58 -78.64 -141.96 -23.55
N ALA A 59 -78.63 -142.70 -24.67
CA ALA A 59 -77.51 -142.84 -25.59
C ALA A 59 -77.00 -141.52 -26.22
N LYS A 60 -77.68 -140.39 -26.01
CA LYS A 60 -77.40 -139.11 -26.67
C LYS A 60 -76.70 -138.05 -25.80
N ILE A 61 -76.56 -138.28 -24.49
CA ILE A 61 -75.96 -137.30 -23.55
C ILE A 61 -74.54 -137.67 -23.14
N GLU A 62 -74.28 -138.93 -22.75
CA GLU A 62 -72.94 -139.38 -22.33
C GLU A 62 -71.87 -139.27 -23.44
N ALA A 63 -72.32 -139.21 -24.70
CA ALA A 63 -71.48 -139.02 -25.89
C ALA A 63 -70.66 -137.70 -25.90
N GLN A 64 -70.91 -136.76 -24.97
CA GLN A 64 -70.08 -135.57 -24.81
C GLN A 64 -68.90 -135.72 -23.82
N ASN A 65 -68.96 -136.63 -22.84
CA ASN A 65 -67.92 -136.75 -21.82
C ASN A 65 -66.58 -137.28 -22.38
N ASN A 66 -66.63 -138.14 -23.40
CA ASN A 66 -65.46 -138.77 -24.03
C ASN A 66 -64.61 -137.83 -24.92
N ARG A 67 -64.65 -136.51 -24.71
CA ARG A 67 -63.88 -135.53 -25.51
C ARG A 67 -63.12 -134.47 -24.71
N LEU A 68 -63.24 -134.44 -23.38
CA LEU A 68 -62.55 -133.45 -22.54
C LEU A 68 -61.27 -133.98 -21.87
N SER A 69 -61.08 -135.30 -21.77
CA SER A 69 -59.97 -135.91 -21.03
C SER A 69 -58.62 -135.84 -21.78
N ASP A 70 -58.64 -136.06 -23.10
CA ASP A 70 -57.45 -136.37 -23.91
C ASP A 70 -56.46 -135.21 -24.09
N LEU A 71 -56.85 -133.97 -23.75
CA LEU A 71 -55.97 -132.80 -23.84
C LEU A 71 -55.13 -132.52 -22.57
N SER A 72 -55.42 -133.19 -21.45
CA SER A 72 -54.93 -132.76 -20.13
C SER A 72 -53.54 -133.27 -19.73
N LEU A 73 -53.13 -134.46 -20.19
CA LEU A 73 -51.94 -135.16 -19.65
C LEU A 73 -50.71 -135.20 -20.58
N ALA A 74 -50.79 -134.64 -21.79
CA ALA A 74 -49.62 -134.45 -22.66
C ALA A 74 -48.59 -133.48 -22.06
N ALA A 75 -49.01 -132.62 -21.11
CA ALA A 75 -48.15 -131.62 -20.46
C ALA A 75 -47.20 -132.20 -19.39
N THR A 76 -47.45 -133.41 -18.88
CA THR A 76 -46.74 -133.94 -17.70
C THR A 76 -45.37 -134.54 -18.03
N GLN A 77 -45.07 -134.82 -19.31
CA GLN A 77 -43.91 -135.61 -19.71
C GLN A 77 -42.59 -134.83 -19.85
N GLN A 78 -42.61 -133.50 -19.67
CA GLN A 78 -41.46 -132.62 -19.99
C GLN A 78 -40.66 -132.11 -18.77
N GLY A 79 -41.14 -132.30 -17.53
CA GLY A 79 -40.54 -131.67 -16.35
C GLY A 79 -39.20 -132.25 -15.86
N ASN A 80 -39.03 -133.57 -15.89
CA ASN A 80 -38.00 -134.23 -15.07
C ASN A 80 -36.56 -134.21 -15.64
N HIS A 81 -36.35 -133.76 -16.88
CA HIS A 81 -35.01 -133.75 -17.47
C HIS A 81 -34.16 -132.50 -17.12
N LEU A 82 -34.77 -131.43 -16.60
CA LEU A 82 -34.05 -130.17 -16.30
C LEU A 82 -33.22 -130.19 -15.01
N ALA A 83 -33.53 -131.06 -14.04
CA ALA A 83 -32.92 -131.02 -12.71
C ALA A 83 -31.43 -131.42 -12.68
N ALA A 84 -31.00 -132.33 -13.56
CA ALA A 84 -29.63 -132.89 -13.52
C ALA A 84 -28.56 -131.95 -14.09
N ALA A 85 -28.90 -131.11 -15.07
CA ALA A 85 -27.93 -130.27 -15.79
C ALA A 85 -27.36 -129.11 -14.95
N SER A 86 -28.07 -128.68 -13.90
CA SER A 86 -27.74 -127.46 -13.14
C SER A 86 -26.46 -127.57 -12.28
N ASN A 87 -25.95 -128.77 -12.02
CA ASN A 87 -24.89 -128.97 -11.02
C ASN A 87 -23.45 -128.95 -11.60
N GLN A 88 -23.29 -129.00 -12.93
CA GLN A 88 -21.96 -128.94 -13.58
C GLN A 88 -21.54 -127.51 -13.98
N THR A 89 -22.47 -126.62 -14.30
CA THR A 89 -22.18 -125.23 -14.71
C THR A 89 -21.56 -124.39 -13.59
N THR A 90 -21.98 -124.58 -12.34
CA THR A 90 -21.54 -123.79 -11.17
C THR A 90 -20.04 -123.91 -10.88
N MET A 91 -19.44 -125.08 -11.11
CA MET A 91 -18.01 -125.30 -10.87
C MET A 91 -17.12 -124.56 -11.88
N LEU A 92 -17.57 -124.41 -13.13
CA LEU A 92 -16.77 -123.80 -14.20
C LEU A 92 -16.68 -122.27 -14.05
N GLY A 93 -17.75 -121.62 -13.59
CA GLY A 93 -17.80 -120.15 -13.43
C GLY A 93 -16.79 -119.62 -12.41
N ASN A 94 -16.60 -120.33 -11.29
CA ASN A 94 -15.69 -119.90 -10.21
C ASN A 94 -14.22 -119.81 -10.67
N HIS A 95 -13.75 -120.73 -11.53
CA HIS A 95 -12.36 -120.70 -12.03
C HIS A 95 -12.07 -119.54 -12.98
N ILE A 96 -13.05 -119.12 -13.78
CA ILE A 96 -12.90 -118.00 -14.73
C ILE A 96 -12.89 -116.66 -13.97
N SER A 97 -13.71 -116.52 -12.93
CA SER A 97 -13.74 -115.31 -12.09
C SER A 97 -12.40 -115.07 -11.37
N LEU A 98 -11.80 -116.12 -10.81
CA LEU A 98 -10.57 -116.00 -10.01
C LEU A 98 -9.35 -115.60 -10.85
N THR A 99 -9.22 -116.14 -12.08
CA THR A 99 -8.11 -115.83 -12.98
C THR A 99 -8.23 -114.43 -13.59
N GLY A 100 -9.45 -113.97 -13.89
CA GLY A 100 -9.70 -112.60 -14.35
C GLY A 100 -9.22 -111.54 -13.35
N MET A 101 -9.59 -111.69 -12.07
CA MET A 101 -9.19 -110.74 -11.01
C MET A 101 -7.66 -110.63 -10.85
N ALA A 102 -6.93 -111.75 -10.95
CA ALA A 102 -5.47 -111.76 -10.81
C ALA A 102 -4.76 -110.92 -11.90
N ILE A 103 -5.25 -110.96 -13.14
CA ILE A 103 -4.69 -110.19 -14.25
C ILE A 103 -4.96 -108.70 -14.07
N THR A 104 -6.18 -108.30 -13.65
CA THR A 104 -6.53 -106.90 -13.42
C THR A 104 -5.65 -106.24 -12.36
N VAL A 105 -5.33 -106.95 -11.27
CA VAL A 105 -4.46 -106.45 -10.19
C VAL A 105 -3.03 -106.23 -10.70
N LEU A 106 -2.48 -107.13 -11.51
CA LEU A 106 -1.12 -107.00 -12.07
C LEU A 106 -1.00 -105.81 -13.04
N VAL A 107 -2.00 -105.60 -13.91
CA VAL A 107 -2.01 -104.45 -14.84
C VAL A 107 -2.14 -103.13 -14.07
N ALA A 108 -3.00 -103.07 -13.04
CA ALA A 108 -3.14 -101.89 -12.19
C ALA A 108 -1.83 -101.54 -11.46
N ALA A 109 -1.11 -102.53 -10.92
CA ALA A 109 0.18 -102.33 -10.26
C ALA A 109 1.26 -101.80 -11.22
N ALA A 110 1.36 -102.34 -12.43
CA ALA A 110 2.30 -101.87 -13.45
C ALA A 110 2.00 -100.41 -13.89
N GLY A 111 0.72 -100.07 -14.05
CA GLY A 111 0.28 -98.69 -14.34
C GLY A 111 0.64 -97.71 -13.23
N LEU A 112 0.51 -98.11 -11.96
CA LEU A 112 0.88 -97.26 -10.82
C LEU A 112 2.39 -96.94 -10.79
N ILE A 113 3.24 -97.95 -10.99
CA ILE A 113 4.70 -97.81 -10.93
C ILE A 113 5.22 -96.89 -12.05
N THR A 114 4.66 -97.03 -13.26
CA THR A 114 5.00 -96.17 -14.40
C THR A 114 4.52 -94.73 -14.22
N TYR A 115 3.32 -94.51 -13.67
CA TYR A 115 2.81 -93.17 -13.34
C TYR A 115 3.68 -92.43 -12.31
N PHE A 116 4.02 -93.09 -11.19
CA PHE A 116 4.82 -92.46 -10.13
C PHE A 116 6.28 -92.21 -10.53
N SER A 117 6.88 -93.09 -11.33
CA SER A 117 8.26 -92.86 -11.82
C SER A 117 8.34 -91.72 -12.85
N ALA A 118 7.35 -91.59 -13.75
CA ALA A 118 7.28 -90.49 -14.71
C ALA A 118 7.08 -89.12 -14.02
N THR A 119 6.15 -89.04 -13.07
CA THR A 119 5.89 -87.79 -12.31
C THR A 119 7.06 -87.38 -11.42
N ALA A 120 7.80 -88.35 -10.85
CA ALA A 120 9.03 -88.06 -10.11
C ALA A 120 10.14 -87.48 -11.00
N ARG A 121 10.38 -88.06 -12.19
CA ARG A 121 11.38 -87.52 -13.16
C ARG A 121 11.01 -86.13 -13.65
N ALA A 122 9.79 -85.95 -14.13
CA ALA A 122 9.33 -84.66 -14.65
C ALA A 122 9.46 -83.54 -13.59
N LYS A 123 9.19 -83.84 -12.32
CA LYS A 123 9.37 -82.87 -11.22
C LYS A 123 10.84 -82.58 -10.90
N ALA A 124 11.73 -83.58 -10.98
CA ALA A 124 13.17 -83.38 -10.80
C ALA A 124 13.77 -82.53 -11.93
N GLU A 125 13.44 -82.85 -13.18
CA GLU A 125 13.91 -82.14 -14.39
C GLU A 125 13.37 -80.70 -14.42
N ALA A 126 12.09 -80.47 -14.08
CA ALA A 126 11.53 -79.13 -13.97
C ALA A 126 12.16 -78.30 -12.84
N ASN A 127 12.42 -78.89 -11.67
CA ASN A 127 13.13 -78.22 -10.58
C ASN A 127 14.56 -77.84 -10.99
N GLN A 128 15.29 -78.75 -11.65
CA GLN A 128 16.66 -78.50 -12.09
C GLN A 128 16.74 -77.40 -13.16
N ALA A 129 15.80 -77.41 -14.12
CA ALA A 129 15.68 -76.34 -15.12
C ALA A 129 15.33 -74.98 -14.49
N ALA A 130 14.45 -74.96 -13.48
CA ALA A 130 14.12 -73.75 -12.74
C ALA A 130 15.33 -73.22 -11.95
N GLN A 131 16.06 -74.10 -11.23
CA GLN A 131 17.27 -73.70 -10.50
C GLN A 131 18.34 -73.15 -11.44
N ALA A 132 18.64 -73.83 -12.55
CA ALA A 132 19.61 -73.35 -13.54
C ALA A 132 19.23 -71.97 -14.12
N TRP A 133 17.94 -71.76 -14.44
CA TRP A 133 17.45 -70.47 -14.90
C TRP A 133 17.61 -69.38 -13.83
N PHE A 134 17.30 -69.68 -12.57
CA PHE A 134 17.48 -68.73 -11.47
C PHE A 134 18.96 -68.45 -11.19
N GLU A 135 19.86 -69.43 -11.23
CA GLU A 135 21.31 -69.22 -11.04
C GLU A 135 21.91 -68.36 -12.16
N GLU A 136 21.54 -68.60 -13.42
CA GLU A 136 21.97 -67.78 -14.56
C GLU A 136 21.43 -66.34 -14.48
N ASN A 137 20.18 -66.17 -14.02
CA ASN A 137 19.49 -64.88 -14.09
C ASN A 137 19.51 -64.05 -12.81
N ALA A 138 19.71 -64.64 -11.62
CA ALA A 138 19.68 -63.93 -10.34
C ALA A 138 20.71 -62.79 -10.31
N THR A 139 21.99 -63.07 -10.57
CA THR A 139 23.06 -62.06 -10.59
C THR A 139 22.75 -60.90 -11.55
N ARG A 140 22.14 -61.20 -12.70
CA ARG A 140 21.73 -60.21 -13.71
C ARG A 140 20.53 -59.37 -13.27
N LEU A 141 19.56 -59.98 -12.59
CA LEU A 141 18.35 -59.32 -12.09
C LEU A 141 18.64 -58.51 -10.82
N THR A 142 19.34 -59.06 -9.84
CA THR A 142 19.80 -58.36 -8.64
C THR A 142 20.66 -57.14 -8.98
N LYS A 143 21.60 -57.27 -9.94
CA LYS A 143 22.34 -56.08 -10.42
C LYS A 143 21.43 -55.04 -11.05
N LYS A 144 20.46 -55.43 -11.88
CA LYS A 144 19.49 -54.50 -12.46
C LYS A 144 18.61 -53.82 -11.40
N ILE A 145 18.25 -54.52 -10.33
CA ILE A 145 17.49 -53.97 -9.20
C ILE A 145 18.34 -52.92 -8.47
N ALA A 146 19.58 -53.25 -8.08
CA ALA A 146 20.49 -52.29 -7.45
C ALA A 146 20.82 -51.08 -8.35
N ASP A 147 21.03 -51.29 -9.66
CA ASP A 147 21.22 -50.23 -10.65
C ASP A 147 19.97 -49.34 -10.82
N LEU A 148 18.77 -49.83 -10.47
CA LEU A 148 17.50 -49.10 -10.50
C LEU A 148 17.21 -48.41 -9.16
N GLU A 149 17.48 -49.05 -8.02
CA GLU A 149 17.40 -48.48 -6.67
C GLU A 149 18.32 -47.27 -6.56
N THR A 150 19.60 -47.42 -6.96
CA THR A 150 20.56 -46.31 -7.01
C THR A 150 20.09 -45.18 -7.93
N LYS A 151 19.39 -45.47 -9.04
CA LYS A 151 18.83 -44.44 -9.92
C LYS A 151 17.60 -43.77 -9.32
N ALA A 152 16.77 -44.51 -8.59
CA ALA A 152 15.61 -43.97 -7.88
C ALA A 152 16.05 -43.04 -6.74
N GLU A 153 17.04 -43.45 -5.93
CA GLU A 153 17.62 -42.60 -4.88
C GLU A 153 18.23 -41.32 -5.45
N ASN A 154 19.05 -41.41 -6.50
CA ASN A 154 19.63 -40.24 -7.17
C ASN A 154 18.55 -39.33 -7.79
N ALA A 155 17.48 -39.90 -8.36
CA ALA A 155 16.36 -39.12 -8.87
C ALA A 155 15.59 -38.42 -7.74
N THR A 156 15.31 -39.10 -6.62
CA THR A 156 14.69 -38.52 -5.43
C THR A 156 15.53 -37.38 -4.85
N GLN A 157 16.85 -37.57 -4.70
CA GLN A 157 17.76 -36.52 -4.25
C GLN A 157 17.79 -35.32 -5.21
N ALA A 158 17.79 -35.55 -6.52
CA ALA A 158 17.73 -34.49 -7.52
C ALA A 158 16.38 -33.73 -7.51
N ILE A 159 15.26 -34.42 -7.25
CA ILE A 159 13.94 -33.80 -7.09
C ILE A 159 13.91 -32.93 -5.83
N VAL A 160 14.35 -33.44 -4.68
CA VAL A 160 14.42 -32.66 -3.43
C VAL A 160 15.33 -31.45 -3.59
N ALA A 161 16.51 -31.61 -4.18
CA ALA A 161 17.43 -30.49 -4.45
C ALA A 161 16.89 -29.47 -5.48
N HIS A 162 15.95 -29.87 -6.34
CA HIS A 162 15.23 -28.96 -7.23
C HIS A 162 14.10 -28.22 -6.51
N GLU A 163 13.31 -28.92 -5.69
CA GLU A 163 12.26 -28.36 -4.83
C GLU A 163 12.85 -27.30 -3.89
N ASP A 164 13.96 -27.62 -3.23
CA ASP A 164 14.76 -26.71 -2.38
C ASP A 164 15.20 -25.42 -3.10
N ARG A 165 15.52 -25.53 -4.40
CA ARG A 165 15.93 -24.39 -5.24
C ARG A 165 14.73 -23.57 -5.69
N VAL A 166 13.62 -24.22 -6.05
CA VAL A 166 12.37 -23.54 -6.40
C VAL A 166 11.83 -22.78 -5.18
N ALA A 167 11.78 -23.42 -4.01
CA ALA A 167 11.38 -22.80 -2.75
C ALA A 167 12.23 -21.57 -2.43
N ARG A 168 13.57 -21.70 -2.42
CA ARG A 168 14.49 -20.56 -2.20
C ARG A 168 14.31 -19.43 -3.23
N THR A 169 14.09 -19.77 -4.50
CA THR A 169 13.87 -18.78 -5.57
C THR A 169 12.53 -18.06 -5.39
N ALA A 170 11.47 -18.79 -5.02
CA ALA A 170 10.16 -18.22 -4.71
C ALA A 170 10.22 -17.29 -3.49
N THR A 171 10.87 -17.70 -2.39
CA THR A 171 11.06 -16.85 -1.21
C THR A 171 11.83 -15.57 -1.55
N ALA A 172 12.90 -15.66 -2.34
CA ALA A 172 13.65 -14.49 -2.78
C ALA A 172 12.82 -13.56 -3.67
N ALA A 173 12.03 -14.10 -4.60
CA ALA A 173 11.11 -13.33 -5.43
C ALA A 173 10.03 -12.62 -4.60
N SER A 174 9.38 -13.32 -3.65
CA SER A 174 8.40 -12.73 -2.74
C SER A 174 9.00 -11.62 -1.87
N ALA A 175 10.21 -11.81 -1.34
CA ALA A 175 10.90 -10.78 -0.57
C ALA A 175 11.23 -9.52 -1.42
N HIS A 176 11.63 -9.70 -2.68
CA HIS A 176 11.88 -8.59 -3.59
C HIS A 176 10.59 -7.87 -4.00
N ILE A 177 9.50 -8.60 -4.26
CA ILE A 177 8.17 -8.02 -4.54
C ILE A 177 7.68 -7.19 -3.35
N GLN A 178 7.81 -7.71 -2.12
CA GLN A 178 7.46 -6.95 -0.92
C GLN A 178 8.31 -5.68 -0.79
N SER A 179 9.63 -5.80 -0.93
CA SER A 179 10.54 -4.64 -0.87
C SER A 179 10.19 -3.56 -1.89
N ASN A 180 9.78 -3.94 -3.11
CA ASN A 180 9.36 -2.99 -4.12
C ASN A 180 8.00 -2.34 -3.75
N SER A 181 7.05 -3.12 -3.23
CA SER A 181 5.74 -2.63 -2.75
C SER A 181 5.87 -1.62 -1.59
N ASP A 182 6.75 -1.90 -0.63
CA ASP A 182 7.06 -1.01 0.49
C ASP A 182 7.68 0.31 -0.02
N SER A 183 8.61 0.24 -0.98
CA SER A 183 9.24 1.40 -1.60
C SER A 183 8.28 2.24 -2.44
N ILE A 184 7.40 1.61 -3.24
CA ILE A 184 6.31 2.28 -3.97
C ILE A 184 5.36 2.97 -2.99
N THR A 185 5.09 2.36 -1.84
CA THR A 185 4.27 2.92 -0.77
C THR A 185 4.92 4.15 -0.13
N ALA A 186 6.20 4.08 0.22
CA ALA A 186 6.96 5.21 0.76
C ALA A 186 7.03 6.37 -0.24
N ALA A 187 7.36 6.10 -1.50
CA ALA A 187 7.38 7.11 -2.56
C ALA A 187 6.00 7.75 -2.79
N ALA A 188 4.91 6.99 -2.75
CA ALA A 188 3.55 7.53 -2.83
C ALA A 188 3.16 8.39 -1.62
N ALA A 189 3.65 8.04 -0.42
CA ALA A 189 3.44 8.84 0.78
C ALA A 189 4.21 10.17 0.75
N THR A 190 5.36 10.22 0.06
CA THR A 190 6.18 11.42 -0.15
C THR A 190 5.74 12.26 -1.34
N LEU A 191 5.79 11.73 -2.57
CA LEU A 191 5.59 12.48 -3.81
C LEU A 191 4.20 13.11 -3.91
N LEU A 192 3.18 12.44 -3.36
CA LEU A 192 1.78 12.88 -3.41
C LEU A 192 1.40 13.76 -2.21
N ARG A 193 2.36 14.35 -1.49
CA ARG A 193 2.09 15.42 -0.52
C ARG A 193 1.71 16.73 -1.24
N PRO A 194 0.83 17.55 -0.65
CA PRO A 194 0.81 18.98 -0.94
C PRO A 194 2.18 19.59 -0.61
N HIS A 195 2.77 20.36 -1.52
CA HIS A 195 4.05 21.05 -1.26
C HIS A 195 3.82 22.28 -0.37
N ASP A 196 3.73 22.06 0.94
CA ASP A 196 4.29 23.02 1.88
C ASP A 196 5.81 23.07 1.61
N LYS A 197 6.40 24.27 1.56
CA LYS A 197 7.71 24.50 0.93
C LYS A 197 8.93 24.06 1.76
N SER A 198 8.73 23.22 2.78
CA SER A 198 9.72 22.84 3.81
C SER A 198 10.64 21.68 3.41
N GLY A 199 11.37 21.86 2.30
CA GLY A 199 12.63 21.15 2.02
C GLY A 199 12.52 19.73 1.44
N ASN A 200 12.97 19.58 0.19
CA ASN A 200 13.36 18.28 -0.37
C ASN A 200 14.51 17.71 0.47
N ASN A 201 14.23 16.72 1.31
CA ASN A 201 15.25 16.00 2.08
C ASN A 201 15.79 14.80 1.29
N ALA A 202 16.97 14.31 1.66
CA ALA A 202 17.65 13.23 0.93
C ALA A 202 16.85 11.90 0.92
N THR A 203 16.02 11.65 1.94
CA THR A 203 15.14 10.46 2.01
C THR A 203 13.98 10.54 1.02
N ASP A 204 13.40 11.72 0.81
CA ASP A 204 12.34 11.93 -0.17
C ASP A 204 12.88 11.77 -1.61
N GLN A 205 14.09 12.27 -1.89
CA GLN A 205 14.78 12.04 -3.16
C GLN A 205 15.09 10.55 -3.36
N ALA A 206 15.62 9.85 -2.35
CA ALA A 206 15.96 8.42 -2.47
C ALA A 206 14.74 7.54 -2.77
N ALA A 207 13.57 7.83 -2.18
CA ALA A 207 12.32 7.13 -2.49
C ALA A 207 11.85 7.40 -3.93
N ALA A 208 12.04 8.63 -4.41
CA ALA A 208 11.70 9.03 -5.78
C ALA A 208 12.63 8.39 -6.82
N ASP A 209 13.94 8.37 -6.56
CA ASP A 209 14.96 7.72 -7.39
C ASP A 209 14.73 6.20 -7.49
N GLN A 210 14.34 5.56 -6.37
CA GLN A 210 14.03 4.13 -6.37
C GLN A 210 12.79 3.80 -7.20
N VAL A 211 11.73 4.61 -7.13
CA VAL A 211 10.56 4.45 -8.01
C VAL A 211 10.88 4.73 -9.48
N ALA A 212 11.77 5.68 -9.76
CA ALA A 212 12.27 5.89 -11.12
C ALA A 212 12.99 4.64 -11.64
N GLN A 213 13.87 4.01 -10.85
CA GLN A 213 14.55 2.75 -11.23
C GLN A 213 13.55 1.61 -11.48
N ILE A 214 12.58 1.38 -10.57
CA ILE A 214 11.55 0.35 -10.79
C ILE A 214 10.74 0.65 -12.07
N SER A 215 10.48 1.92 -12.37
CA SER A 215 9.80 2.33 -13.61
C SER A 215 10.67 2.23 -14.88
N GLU A 216 11.99 2.20 -14.77
CA GLU A 216 12.90 1.84 -15.88
C GLU A 216 12.90 0.32 -16.11
N ASP A 217 12.97 -0.48 -15.04
CA ASP A 217 12.93 -1.95 -15.12
C ASP A 217 11.61 -2.45 -15.74
N LEU A 218 10.49 -1.76 -15.48
CA LEU A 218 9.20 -2.01 -16.12
C LEU A 218 9.23 -1.88 -17.66
N LYS A 219 10.19 -1.17 -18.27
CA LYS A 219 10.31 -1.08 -19.75
C LYS A 219 10.77 -2.39 -20.40
N LEU A 220 11.31 -3.33 -19.61
CA LEU A 220 11.63 -4.69 -20.06
C LEU A 220 10.37 -5.56 -20.20
N LYS A 221 9.23 -5.09 -19.67
CA LYS A 221 7.92 -5.77 -19.69
C LYS A 221 7.01 -5.10 -20.74
N PRO A 222 6.25 -5.87 -21.56
CA PRO A 222 5.28 -5.27 -22.48
C PRO A 222 4.16 -4.54 -21.74
N GLU A 223 3.82 -3.31 -22.15
CA GLU A 223 2.78 -2.50 -21.48
C GLU A 223 1.40 -3.19 -21.43
N SER A 224 1.09 -4.04 -22.41
CA SER A 224 -0.13 -4.86 -22.45
C SER A 224 -0.21 -5.94 -21.36
N SER A 225 0.83 -6.09 -20.54
CA SER A 225 0.90 -7.01 -19.40
C SER A 225 1.09 -6.28 -18.05
N PHE A 226 1.06 -4.95 -18.03
CA PHE A 226 1.24 -4.16 -16.82
C PHE A 226 0.14 -4.45 -15.79
N SER A 227 0.54 -4.57 -14.53
CA SER A 227 -0.37 -4.61 -13.40
C SER A 227 -0.83 -3.19 -13.01
N SER A 228 -1.86 -3.11 -12.18
CA SER A 228 -2.34 -1.88 -11.55
C SER A 228 -1.22 -1.18 -10.74
N SER A 229 -0.35 -1.97 -10.09
CA SER A 229 0.84 -1.46 -9.38
C SER A 229 1.95 -0.99 -10.34
N ASP A 230 2.12 -1.65 -11.50
CA ASP A 230 3.09 -1.22 -12.53
C ASP A 230 2.68 0.13 -13.11
N HIS A 231 1.39 0.29 -13.44
CA HIS A 231 0.81 1.56 -13.88
C HIS A 231 0.91 2.64 -12.79
N PHE A 232 0.67 2.30 -11.51
CA PHE A 232 0.85 3.23 -10.41
C PHE A 232 2.30 3.68 -10.25
N THR A 233 3.26 2.75 -10.32
CA THR A 233 4.70 3.02 -10.23
C THR A 233 5.16 3.94 -11.35
N ARG A 234 4.78 3.65 -12.60
CA ARG A 234 5.05 4.55 -13.74
C ARG A 234 4.39 5.91 -13.54
N GLY A 235 3.20 5.96 -12.95
CA GLY A 235 2.51 7.21 -12.61
C GLY A 235 3.30 8.06 -11.61
N LEU A 236 3.85 7.45 -10.56
CA LEU A 236 4.72 8.13 -9.59
C LEU A 236 6.03 8.62 -10.24
N ALA A 237 6.66 7.82 -11.10
CA ALA A 237 7.87 8.22 -11.82
C ALA A 237 7.61 9.41 -12.78
N PHE A 238 6.47 9.42 -13.48
CA PHE A 238 6.02 10.58 -14.25
C PHE A 238 5.68 11.79 -13.38
N PHE A 239 5.13 11.59 -12.18
CA PHE A 239 4.85 12.68 -11.25
C PHE A 239 6.14 13.34 -10.72
N ASN A 240 7.16 12.53 -10.39
CA ASN A 240 8.47 13.01 -9.97
C ASN A 240 9.23 13.77 -11.06
N SER A 241 9.00 13.41 -12.34
CA SER A 241 9.56 14.11 -13.50
C SER A 241 8.67 15.24 -14.03
N GLU A 242 7.74 15.74 -13.20
CA GLU A 242 6.75 16.80 -13.49
C GLU A 242 5.85 16.56 -14.72
N ASN A 243 5.86 15.35 -15.29
CA ASN A 243 4.96 14.93 -16.35
C ASN A 243 3.58 14.55 -15.78
N TYR A 244 2.90 15.53 -15.19
CA TYR A 244 1.61 15.34 -14.52
C TYR A 244 0.52 14.77 -15.45
N THR A 245 0.63 14.99 -16.77
CA THR A 245 -0.25 14.38 -17.79
C THR A 245 -0.03 12.87 -17.90
N GLY A 246 1.23 12.41 -18.05
CA GLY A 246 1.58 10.99 -18.07
C GLY A 246 1.32 10.30 -16.73
N ALA A 247 1.51 11.03 -15.62
CA ALA A 247 1.17 10.59 -14.28
C ALA A 247 -0.33 10.32 -14.15
N LEU A 248 -1.18 11.30 -14.51
CA LEU A 248 -2.64 11.15 -14.49
C LEU A 248 -3.11 9.98 -15.36
N GLN A 249 -2.61 9.84 -16.58
CA GLN A 249 -2.97 8.72 -17.46
C GLN A 249 -2.60 7.35 -16.84
N SER A 250 -1.44 7.26 -16.20
CA SER A 250 -0.99 6.02 -15.57
C SER A 250 -1.74 5.71 -14.26
N PHE A 251 -2.08 6.72 -13.46
CA PHE A 251 -2.97 6.56 -12.30
C PHE A 251 -4.41 6.21 -12.70
N GLN A 252 -4.88 6.68 -13.87
CA GLN A 252 -6.18 6.29 -14.45
C GLN A 252 -6.18 4.83 -14.92
N ALA A 253 -5.08 4.35 -15.52
CA ALA A 253 -4.91 2.93 -15.82
C ALA A 253 -4.90 2.07 -14.55
N ALA A 254 -4.16 2.48 -13.51
CA ALA A 254 -4.10 1.77 -12.23
C ALA A 254 -5.49 1.59 -11.56
N ALA A 255 -6.32 2.64 -11.54
CA ALA A 255 -7.68 2.56 -10.97
C ALA A 255 -8.76 2.04 -11.94
N SER A 256 -8.37 1.50 -13.11
CA SER A 256 -9.33 0.88 -14.04
C SER A 256 -9.58 -0.59 -13.72
N ASP A 257 -8.63 -1.24 -13.05
CA ASP A 257 -8.75 -2.60 -12.54
C ASP A 257 -9.62 -2.65 -11.28
N GLN A 258 -10.75 -3.36 -11.33
CA GLN A 258 -11.65 -3.54 -10.19
C GLN A 258 -11.26 -4.72 -9.27
N GLN A 259 -10.12 -5.38 -9.51
CA GLN A 259 -9.67 -6.54 -8.73
C GLN A 259 -8.57 -6.21 -7.69
N SER A 260 -7.97 -5.01 -7.73
CA SER A 260 -7.03 -4.59 -6.69
C SER A 260 -7.74 -4.26 -5.36
N GLU A 261 -7.02 -4.35 -4.24
CA GLU A 261 -7.59 -4.13 -2.91
C GLU A 261 -8.14 -2.71 -2.70
N ASP A 262 -9.14 -2.57 -1.82
CA ASP A 262 -9.76 -1.28 -1.45
C ASP A 262 -8.72 -0.19 -1.13
N ALA A 263 -7.65 -0.56 -0.42
CA ALA A 263 -6.60 0.36 0.02
C ALA A 263 -5.78 0.92 -1.15
N ASP A 264 -5.52 0.09 -2.16
CA ASP A 264 -4.76 0.49 -3.35
C ASP A 264 -5.65 1.24 -4.34
N GLN A 265 -6.89 0.83 -4.53
CA GLN A 265 -7.85 1.59 -5.34
C GLN A 265 -8.12 2.99 -4.77
N ALA A 266 -8.27 3.12 -3.45
CA ALA A 266 -8.35 4.43 -2.80
C ALA A 266 -7.05 5.26 -3.01
N ARG A 267 -5.87 4.63 -2.96
CA ARG A 267 -4.57 5.27 -3.22
C ARG A 267 -4.42 5.74 -4.67
N TYR A 268 -4.83 4.94 -5.64
CA TYR A 268 -4.79 5.28 -7.06
C TYR A 268 -5.74 6.44 -7.39
N MET A 269 -6.97 6.42 -6.85
CA MET A 269 -7.91 7.53 -6.98
C MET A 269 -7.38 8.81 -6.30
N PHE A 270 -6.76 8.72 -5.12
CA PHE A 270 -6.15 9.88 -4.47
C PHE A 270 -5.05 10.50 -5.36
N ALA A 271 -4.17 9.66 -5.94
CA ALA A 271 -3.10 10.10 -6.83
C ALA A 271 -3.61 10.78 -8.11
N GLN A 272 -4.72 10.33 -8.69
CA GLN A 272 -5.38 11.02 -9.80
C GLN A 272 -5.81 12.44 -9.41
N GLY A 273 -6.41 12.62 -8.24
CA GLY A 273 -6.79 13.95 -7.74
C GLY A 273 -5.59 14.88 -7.57
N VAL A 274 -4.49 14.37 -6.99
CA VAL A 274 -3.24 15.15 -6.82
C VAL A 274 -2.63 15.52 -8.18
N ALA A 275 -2.63 14.62 -9.17
CA ALA A 275 -2.16 14.91 -10.53
C ALA A 275 -3.06 15.92 -11.25
N LEU A 276 -4.38 15.84 -11.09
CA LEU A 276 -5.33 16.85 -11.61
C LEU A 276 -5.06 18.23 -11.00
N ASN A 277 -4.75 18.32 -9.71
CA ASN A 277 -4.39 19.58 -9.06
C ASN A 277 -3.07 20.17 -9.56
N ARG A 278 -2.04 19.34 -9.80
CA ARG A 278 -0.79 19.80 -10.45
C ARG A 278 -1.01 20.28 -11.89
N LEU A 279 -2.04 19.77 -12.58
CA LEU A 279 -2.50 20.26 -13.90
C LEU A 279 -3.45 21.47 -13.83
N GLY A 280 -3.74 22.03 -12.65
CA GLY A 280 -4.71 23.11 -12.46
C GLY A 280 -6.18 22.70 -12.65
N ARG A 281 -6.47 21.40 -12.78
CA ARG A 281 -7.79 20.83 -13.07
C ARG A 281 -8.58 20.54 -11.79
N GLN A 282 -8.56 21.48 -10.85
CA GLN A 282 -9.11 21.35 -9.49
C GLN A 282 -10.58 20.90 -9.45
N LYS A 283 -11.41 21.38 -10.39
CA LYS A 283 -12.83 20.97 -10.49
C LYS A 283 -12.98 19.47 -10.76
N GLU A 284 -12.05 18.86 -11.50
CA GLU A 284 -12.05 17.42 -11.76
C GLU A 284 -11.41 16.65 -10.60
N ALA A 285 -10.42 17.22 -9.91
CA ALA A 285 -9.85 16.63 -8.70
C ALA A 285 -10.92 16.48 -7.59
N ILE A 286 -11.74 17.51 -7.37
CA ILE A 286 -12.90 17.47 -6.46
C ILE A 286 -13.83 16.30 -6.82
N VAL A 287 -14.16 16.10 -8.10
CA VAL A 287 -15.01 14.99 -8.55
C VAL A 287 -14.36 13.62 -8.31
N VAL A 288 -13.04 13.51 -8.44
CA VAL A 288 -12.31 12.27 -8.11
C VAL A 288 -12.30 12.02 -6.60
N TYR A 289 -12.07 13.04 -5.78
CA TYR A 289 -12.13 12.93 -4.32
C TYR A 289 -13.54 12.58 -3.84
N ASP A 290 -14.60 13.18 -4.41
CA ASP A 290 -15.98 12.84 -4.08
C ASP A 290 -16.33 11.37 -4.43
N ARG A 291 -15.88 10.87 -5.58
CA ARG A 291 -16.04 9.45 -5.94
C ARG A 291 -15.28 8.53 -5.00
N LEU A 292 -14.08 8.91 -4.55
CA LEU A 292 -13.27 8.16 -3.58
C LEU A 292 -14.01 8.10 -2.23
N VAL A 293 -14.44 9.26 -1.71
CA VAL A 293 -15.18 9.39 -0.45
C VAL A 293 -16.51 8.64 -0.49
N GLN A 294 -17.21 8.62 -1.63
CA GLN A 294 -18.45 7.89 -1.84
C GLN A 294 -18.23 6.37 -1.87
N HIS A 295 -17.23 5.88 -2.60
CA HIS A 295 -17.02 4.44 -2.79
C HIS A 295 -16.37 3.76 -1.57
N PHE A 296 -15.43 4.46 -0.93
CA PHE A 296 -14.67 3.97 0.21
C PHE A 296 -15.18 4.52 1.56
N GLY A 297 -16.37 5.12 1.57
CA GLY A 297 -16.97 5.79 2.71
C GLY A 297 -16.94 4.96 4.00
N ASP A 298 -17.69 3.87 4.00
CA ASP A 298 -17.95 3.09 5.22
C ASP A 298 -16.90 1.99 5.45
N LYS A 299 -15.75 2.06 4.76
CA LYS A 299 -14.66 1.07 4.84
C LYS A 299 -13.78 1.32 6.07
N SER A 300 -13.69 0.32 6.93
CA SER A 300 -12.99 0.41 8.23
C SER A 300 -11.49 0.08 8.19
N SER A 301 -10.90 -0.27 7.04
CA SER A 301 -9.48 -0.63 6.94
C SER A 301 -8.56 0.62 7.05
N PRO A 302 -7.48 0.61 7.87
CA PRO A 302 -6.70 1.82 8.19
C PRO A 302 -6.16 2.58 6.97
N GLY A 303 -5.57 1.86 5.99
CA GLY A 303 -5.03 2.49 4.78
C GLY A 303 -6.10 3.20 3.93
N VAL A 304 -7.32 2.65 3.89
CA VAL A 304 -8.46 3.28 3.22
C VAL A 304 -8.91 4.53 3.97
N ARG A 305 -9.07 4.46 5.31
CA ARG A 305 -9.46 5.61 6.13
C ARG A 305 -8.47 6.77 5.97
N GLU A 306 -7.18 6.47 5.88
CA GLU A 306 -6.14 7.46 5.58
C GLU A 306 -6.33 8.10 4.20
N GLN A 307 -6.51 7.32 3.12
CA GLN A 307 -6.68 7.90 1.79
C GLN A 307 -7.98 8.71 1.67
N VAL A 308 -9.05 8.32 2.37
CA VAL A 308 -10.28 9.10 2.45
C VAL A 308 -10.09 10.40 3.23
N ALA A 309 -9.34 10.38 4.35
CA ALA A 309 -9.01 11.59 5.10
C ALA A 309 -8.13 12.55 4.29
N ARG A 310 -7.11 12.03 3.56
CA ARG A 310 -6.29 12.82 2.62
C ARG A 310 -7.14 13.42 1.49
N ALA A 311 -8.09 12.65 0.94
CA ALA A 311 -9.00 13.12 -0.11
C ALA A 311 -9.95 14.23 0.37
N LEU A 312 -10.54 14.09 1.56
CA LEU A 312 -11.37 15.15 2.15
C LEU A 312 -10.55 16.41 2.46
N PHE A 313 -9.33 16.27 2.98
CA PHE A 313 -8.46 17.42 3.25
C PHE A 313 -8.11 18.18 1.96
N ASN A 314 -7.62 17.46 0.94
CA ASN A 314 -7.31 18.08 -0.36
C ASN A 314 -8.55 18.72 -1.00
N LYS A 315 -9.71 18.04 -0.97
CA LYS A 315 -10.98 18.62 -1.43
C LYS A 315 -11.29 19.93 -0.70
N GLY A 316 -11.07 20.02 0.62
CA GLY A 316 -11.26 21.26 1.37
C GLY A 316 -10.41 22.42 0.85
N VAL A 317 -9.13 22.15 0.53
CA VAL A 317 -8.20 23.15 -0.05
C VAL A 317 -8.63 23.59 -1.46
N ASP A 318 -9.04 22.64 -2.31
CA ASP A 318 -9.51 22.96 -3.67
C ASP A 318 -10.84 23.73 -3.64
N VAL A 319 -11.73 23.40 -2.71
CA VAL A 319 -13.02 24.08 -2.50
C VAL A 319 -12.79 25.51 -1.96
N ALA A 320 -11.85 25.70 -1.02
CA ALA A 320 -11.45 27.05 -0.56
C ALA A 320 -10.99 27.91 -1.75
N THR A 321 -10.20 27.32 -2.65
CA THR A 321 -9.64 27.99 -3.83
C THR A 321 -10.67 28.29 -4.92
N LEU A 322 -11.67 27.42 -5.12
CA LEU A 322 -12.63 27.52 -6.23
C LEU A 322 -14.01 28.09 -5.88
N HIS A 323 -14.42 28.00 -4.61
CA HIS A 323 -15.80 28.27 -4.18
C HIS A 323 -15.86 29.23 -2.99
N GLY A 324 -14.87 29.16 -2.10
CA GLY A 324 -14.72 30.04 -0.96
C GLY A 324 -14.50 29.29 0.36
N PRO A 325 -14.01 29.99 1.40
CA PRO A 325 -13.79 29.41 2.72
C PRO A 325 -15.07 28.84 3.35
N GLU A 326 -16.27 29.37 3.06
CA GLU A 326 -17.54 28.86 3.61
C GLU A 326 -17.75 27.38 3.25
N GLN A 327 -17.53 27.03 1.99
CA GLN A 327 -17.72 25.66 1.50
C GLN A 327 -16.55 24.76 1.92
N ALA A 328 -15.35 25.32 2.12
CA ALA A 328 -14.19 24.60 2.63
C ALA A 328 -14.39 24.14 4.08
N ILE A 329 -14.90 25.04 4.94
CA ILE A 329 -15.26 24.76 6.33
C ILE A 329 -16.21 23.56 6.42
N VAL A 330 -17.21 23.47 5.54
CA VAL A 330 -18.15 22.32 5.49
C VAL A 330 -17.43 21.00 5.15
N VAL A 331 -16.43 21.02 4.28
CA VAL A 331 -15.64 19.82 3.94
C VAL A 331 -14.69 19.43 5.09
N TYR A 332 -14.05 20.40 5.74
CA TYR A 332 -13.22 20.14 6.92
C TYR A 332 -14.06 19.63 8.11
N ASP A 333 -15.26 20.16 8.35
CA ASP A 333 -16.16 19.64 9.38
C ASP A 333 -16.64 18.22 9.08
N ALA A 334 -16.92 17.88 7.81
CA ALA A 334 -17.23 16.50 7.42
C ALA A 334 -16.07 15.53 7.66
N LEU A 335 -14.82 15.98 7.55
CA LEU A 335 -13.63 15.21 7.91
C LEU A 335 -13.51 15.07 9.44
N VAL A 336 -13.59 16.18 10.17
CA VAL A 336 -13.43 16.25 11.64
C VAL A 336 -14.54 15.48 12.38
N GLN A 337 -15.77 15.52 11.89
CA GLN A 337 -16.91 14.75 12.42
C GLN A 337 -16.70 13.25 12.29
N ARG A 338 -16.03 12.81 11.21
CA ARG A 338 -15.95 11.40 10.81
C ARG A 338 -14.68 10.68 11.25
N PHE A 339 -13.59 11.41 11.37
CA PHE A 339 -12.27 10.87 11.77
C PHE A 339 -11.73 11.49 13.06
N GLY A 340 -12.54 12.29 13.76
CA GLY A 340 -12.11 13.07 14.91
C GLY A 340 -11.45 12.28 16.05
N ASP A 341 -11.87 11.03 16.23
CA ASP A 341 -11.42 10.11 17.28
C ASP A 341 -10.57 8.92 16.73
N ASP A 342 -10.11 9.00 15.47
CA ASP A 342 -9.33 7.93 14.85
C ASP A 342 -7.92 7.81 15.46
N SER A 343 -7.50 6.60 15.84
CA SER A 343 -6.20 6.34 16.47
C SER A 343 -5.03 6.22 15.47
N SER A 344 -5.25 6.35 14.16
CA SER A 344 -4.21 6.16 13.13
C SER A 344 -3.42 7.45 12.88
N PRO A 345 -2.07 7.47 12.99
CA PRO A 345 -1.28 8.71 12.87
C PRO A 345 -1.52 9.53 11.60
N GLY A 346 -1.54 8.88 10.42
CA GLY A 346 -1.79 9.56 9.14
C GLY A 346 -3.19 10.18 9.04
N VAL A 347 -4.19 9.58 9.70
CA VAL A 347 -5.55 10.13 9.79
C VAL A 347 -5.59 11.33 10.74
N ARG A 348 -5.02 11.20 11.95
CA ARG A 348 -4.94 12.31 12.93
C ARG A 348 -4.22 13.52 12.37
N GLU A 349 -3.17 13.31 11.57
CA GLU A 349 -2.49 14.37 10.82
C GLU A 349 -3.47 15.13 9.91
N GLN A 350 -4.27 14.43 9.09
CA GLN A 350 -5.22 15.12 8.21
C GLN A 350 -6.36 15.81 8.98
N VAL A 351 -6.79 15.27 10.14
CA VAL A 351 -7.75 15.94 11.04
C VAL A 351 -7.14 17.22 11.63
N ALA A 352 -5.88 17.19 12.06
CA ALA A 352 -5.19 18.35 12.59
C ALA A 352 -4.95 19.42 11.50
N ARG A 353 -4.58 19.02 10.27
CA ARG A 353 -4.44 19.92 9.11
C ARG A 353 -5.78 20.55 8.72
N ALA A 354 -6.87 19.77 8.76
CA ALA A 354 -8.22 20.27 8.49
C ALA A 354 -8.70 21.28 9.53
N LEU A 355 -8.45 21.03 10.83
CA LEU A 355 -8.74 22.01 11.89
C LEU A 355 -7.88 23.27 11.75
N PHE A 356 -6.60 23.15 11.39
CA PHE A 356 -5.72 24.30 11.17
C PHE A 356 -6.21 25.18 10.01
N ASN A 357 -6.50 24.58 8.85
CA ASN A 357 -7.05 25.29 7.70
C ASN A 357 -8.42 25.90 8.01
N LYS A 358 -9.32 25.16 8.66
CA LYS A 358 -10.61 25.69 9.14
C LYS A 358 -10.41 26.92 10.03
N GLY A 359 -9.40 26.94 10.90
CA GLY A 359 -9.08 28.11 11.72
C GLY A 359 -8.74 29.35 10.89
N MET A 360 -7.96 29.19 9.81
CA MET A 360 -7.63 30.29 8.88
C MET A 360 -8.84 30.77 8.06
N ASP A 361 -9.67 29.85 7.58
CA ASP A 361 -10.89 30.17 6.83
C ASP A 361 -11.91 30.89 7.72
N VAL A 362 -12.05 30.44 8.98
CA VAL A 362 -12.90 31.08 10.00
C VAL A 362 -12.35 32.46 10.42
N ALA A 363 -11.03 32.63 10.54
CA ALA A 363 -10.44 33.95 10.80
C ALA A 363 -10.80 34.96 9.69
N THR A 364 -10.77 34.49 8.44
CA THR A 364 -11.06 35.29 7.24
C THR A 364 -12.54 35.69 7.15
N LEU A 365 -13.47 34.82 7.57
CA LEU A 365 -14.92 35.01 7.40
C LEU A 365 -15.69 35.51 8.62
N HIS A 366 -15.24 35.16 9.81
CA HIS A 366 -16.00 35.34 11.06
C HIS A 366 -15.23 36.16 12.09
N GLY A 367 -13.89 36.14 11.99
CA GLY A 367 -12.99 36.95 12.79
C GLY A 367 -12.12 36.12 13.76
N PRO A 368 -11.21 36.80 14.49
CA PRO A 368 -10.22 36.15 15.34
C PRO A 368 -10.84 35.34 16.49
N GLU A 369 -11.94 35.78 17.10
CA GLU A 369 -12.60 35.09 18.23
C GLU A 369 -12.98 33.64 17.86
N GLN A 370 -13.61 33.47 16.70
CA GLN A 370 -14.04 32.16 16.21
C GLN A 370 -12.86 31.31 15.73
N ALA A 371 -11.80 31.94 15.21
CA ALA A 371 -10.57 31.24 14.82
C ALA A 371 -9.82 30.69 16.03
N ILE A 372 -9.67 31.51 17.09
CA ILE A 372 -9.10 31.13 18.38
C ILE A 372 -9.82 29.88 18.93
N ALA A 373 -11.16 29.85 18.89
CA ALA A 373 -11.94 28.69 19.34
C ALA A 373 -11.66 27.41 18.52
N VAL A 374 -11.41 27.51 17.21
CA VAL A 374 -11.02 26.35 16.37
C VAL A 374 -9.59 25.90 16.68
N TYR A 375 -8.65 26.83 16.86
CA TYR A 375 -7.28 26.50 17.23
C TYR A 375 -7.20 25.88 18.64
N ASP A 376 -8.01 26.35 19.60
CA ASP A 376 -8.11 25.73 20.93
C ASP A 376 -8.70 24.32 20.87
N ALA A 377 -9.71 24.07 20.03
CA ALA A 377 -10.23 22.71 19.82
C ALA A 377 -9.16 21.76 19.23
N LEU A 378 -8.28 22.26 18.35
CA LEU A 378 -7.14 21.52 17.82
C LEU A 378 -6.11 21.24 18.94
N VAL A 379 -5.69 22.26 19.68
CA VAL A 379 -4.69 22.16 20.76
C VAL A 379 -5.18 21.25 21.89
N GLN A 380 -6.48 21.31 22.24
CA GLN A 380 -7.11 20.44 23.23
C GLN A 380 -7.12 18.97 22.79
N ARG A 381 -7.34 18.70 21.49
CA ARG A 381 -7.42 17.33 20.96
C ARG A 381 -6.05 16.70 20.72
N PHE A 382 -5.07 17.47 20.24
CA PHE A 382 -3.82 16.95 19.69
C PHE A 382 -2.56 17.44 20.41
N GLY A 383 -2.67 18.26 21.46
CA GLY A 383 -1.52 18.89 22.11
C GLY A 383 -0.44 17.93 22.61
N ASP A 384 -0.81 16.71 23.01
CA ASP A 384 0.09 15.69 23.55
C ASP A 384 0.39 14.55 22.55
N ASP A 385 0.11 14.75 21.26
CA ASP A 385 0.37 13.76 20.21
C ASP A 385 1.89 13.60 19.94
N SER A 386 2.39 12.38 19.92
CA SER A 386 3.80 12.07 19.63
C SER A 386 4.18 12.10 18.13
N SER A 387 3.22 12.34 17.24
CA SER A 387 3.40 12.29 15.78
C SER A 387 3.89 13.65 15.23
N PRO A 388 5.06 13.73 14.55
CA PRO A 388 5.65 15.02 14.16
C PRO A 388 4.75 15.91 13.30
N GLY A 389 4.06 15.34 12.30
CA GLY A 389 3.13 16.09 11.44
C GLY A 389 1.94 16.68 12.21
N VAL A 390 1.45 15.98 13.25
CA VAL A 390 0.40 16.48 14.15
C VAL A 390 0.92 17.62 15.02
N ARG A 391 2.10 17.45 15.66
CA ARG A 391 2.72 18.51 16.48
C ARG A 391 3.02 19.77 15.68
N GLU A 392 3.40 19.64 14.41
CA GLU A 392 3.54 20.79 13.51
C GLU A 392 2.22 21.56 13.36
N GLN A 393 1.08 20.89 13.19
CA GLN A 393 -0.21 21.59 13.09
C GLN A 393 -0.62 22.22 14.42
N VAL A 394 -0.32 21.60 15.56
CA VAL A 394 -0.51 22.22 16.89
C VAL A 394 0.36 23.47 17.04
N ALA A 395 1.62 23.43 16.58
CA ALA A 395 2.54 24.56 16.61
C ALA A 395 2.10 25.70 15.65
N ARG A 396 1.63 25.36 14.44
CA ARG A 396 1.04 26.31 13.47
C ARG A 396 -0.22 26.97 14.04
N ALA A 397 -1.08 26.19 14.71
CA ALA A 397 -2.29 26.68 15.36
C ALA A 397 -2.00 27.61 16.55
N LEU A 398 -1.04 27.28 17.41
CA LEU A 398 -0.61 28.17 18.50
C LEU A 398 0.02 29.46 17.96
N PHE A 399 0.81 29.39 16.89
CA PHE A 399 1.38 30.57 16.25
C PHE A 399 0.29 31.51 15.69
N ASN A 400 -0.68 30.98 14.94
CA ASN A 400 -1.79 31.76 14.40
C ASN A 400 -2.71 32.28 15.52
N LYS A 401 -3.04 31.46 16.53
CA LYS A 401 -3.78 31.92 17.72
C LYS A 401 -3.08 33.12 18.38
N GLY A 402 -1.75 33.13 18.46
CA GLY A 402 -1.01 34.29 18.97
C GLY A 402 -1.24 35.58 18.17
N LEU A 403 -1.36 35.50 16.83
CA LEU A 403 -1.68 36.65 15.98
C LEU A 403 -3.12 37.13 16.15
N ASP A 404 -4.08 36.20 16.22
CA ASP A 404 -5.50 36.52 16.41
C ASP A 404 -5.75 37.12 17.81
N VAL A 405 -5.11 36.55 18.84
CA VAL A 405 -5.12 37.10 20.21
C VAL A 405 -4.45 38.47 20.29
N ALA A 406 -3.35 38.71 19.56
CA ALA A 406 -2.73 40.04 19.48
C ALA A 406 -3.69 41.07 18.88
N THR A 407 -4.47 40.66 17.89
CA THR A 407 -5.43 41.50 17.17
C THR A 407 -6.68 41.81 18.01
N LEU A 408 -7.15 40.85 18.82
CA LEU A 408 -8.44 40.94 19.52
C LEU A 408 -8.35 41.31 21.01
N HIS A 409 -7.27 40.91 21.69
CA HIS A 409 -7.09 41.10 23.14
C HIS A 409 -5.88 41.98 23.48
N GLY A 410 -4.86 41.96 22.61
CA GLY A 410 -3.66 42.78 22.71
C GLY A 410 -2.36 41.97 22.79
N PRO A 411 -1.20 42.63 22.70
CA PRO A 411 0.08 41.91 22.56
C PRO A 411 0.49 41.15 23.84
N GLU A 412 0.02 41.57 25.01
CA GLU A 412 0.29 40.91 26.30
C GLU A 412 -0.25 39.46 26.32
N GLN A 413 -1.49 39.27 25.88
CA GLN A 413 -2.12 37.97 25.78
C GLN A 413 -1.47 37.11 24.69
N ALA A 414 -0.96 37.73 23.62
CA ALA A 414 -0.22 37.04 22.58
C ALA A 414 1.16 36.55 23.06
N ILE A 415 1.86 37.36 23.87
CA ILE A 415 3.09 36.95 24.56
C ILE A 415 2.83 35.69 25.40
N ALA A 416 1.72 35.65 26.17
CA ALA A 416 1.35 34.48 26.96
C ALA A 416 1.07 33.22 26.12
N VAL A 417 0.45 33.36 24.94
CA VAL A 417 0.27 32.24 23.99
C VAL A 417 1.62 31.75 23.44
N TYR A 418 2.52 32.67 23.06
CA TYR A 418 3.85 32.30 22.57
C TYR A 418 4.72 31.68 23.67
N ASP A 419 4.61 32.10 24.93
CA ASP A 419 5.34 31.46 26.04
C ASP A 419 4.81 30.04 26.34
N ALA A 420 3.50 29.81 26.32
CA ALA A 420 2.94 28.46 26.42
C ALA A 420 3.41 27.55 25.26
N MET A 421 3.53 28.11 24.05
CA MET A 421 4.06 27.42 22.88
C MET A 421 5.56 27.09 23.00
N VAL A 422 6.37 28.03 23.47
CA VAL A 422 7.81 27.84 23.72
C VAL A 422 8.05 26.85 24.86
N GLN A 423 7.20 26.85 25.90
CA GLN A 423 7.25 25.86 26.98
C GLN A 423 6.93 24.44 26.48
N ARG A 424 6.00 24.30 25.52
CA ARG A 424 5.59 22.99 24.97
C ARG A 424 6.55 22.42 23.93
N PHE A 425 7.10 23.28 23.06
CA PHE A 425 7.81 22.87 21.84
C PHE A 425 9.25 23.41 21.73
N GLY A 426 9.76 24.11 22.74
CA GLY A 426 11.08 24.75 22.70
C GLY A 426 12.24 23.81 22.35
N ASP A 427 12.13 22.53 22.68
CA ASP A 427 13.19 21.53 22.52
C ASP A 427 12.80 20.43 21.50
N ASP A 428 11.80 20.66 20.64
CA ASP A 428 11.33 19.69 19.65
C ASP A 428 12.32 19.50 18.48
N SER A 429 12.64 18.25 18.12
CA SER A 429 13.58 17.94 17.03
C SER A 429 12.98 18.06 15.62
N SER A 430 11.70 18.39 15.46
CA SER A 430 11.01 18.45 14.16
C SER A 430 11.20 19.81 13.48
N PRO A 431 11.74 19.90 12.25
CA PRO A 431 12.05 21.19 11.60
C PRO A 431 10.86 22.15 11.49
N GLY A 432 9.68 21.65 11.07
CA GLY A 432 8.47 22.48 10.96
C GLY A 432 7.99 23.05 12.31
N VAL A 433 8.14 22.28 13.40
CA VAL A 433 7.82 22.74 14.77
C VAL A 433 8.81 23.83 15.21
N ARG A 434 10.12 23.60 15.04
CA ARG A 434 11.15 24.59 15.38
C ARG A 434 10.99 25.89 14.61
N GLU A 435 10.59 25.83 13.34
CA GLU A 435 10.26 27.02 12.55
C GLU A 435 9.11 27.81 13.19
N GLN A 436 8.02 27.16 13.60
CA GLN A 436 6.91 27.89 14.23
C GLN A 436 7.30 28.47 15.60
N VAL A 437 8.13 27.77 16.38
CA VAL A 437 8.68 28.28 17.66
C VAL A 437 9.61 29.47 17.41
N ALA A 438 10.42 29.45 16.36
CA ALA A 438 11.27 30.57 15.95
C ALA A 438 10.44 31.78 15.49
N ARG A 439 9.36 31.57 14.73
CA ARG A 439 8.39 32.62 14.36
C ARG A 439 7.67 33.20 15.58
N ALA A 440 7.29 32.37 16.55
CA ALA A 440 6.67 32.78 17.80
C ALA A 440 7.61 33.62 18.68
N LEU A 441 8.87 33.21 18.85
CA LEU A 441 9.88 33.99 19.58
C LEU A 441 10.18 35.34 18.91
N PHE A 442 10.27 35.38 17.58
CA PHE A 442 10.44 36.62 16.84
C PHE A 442 9.27 37.60 17.05
N ASN A 443 8.03 37.12 16.92
CA ASN A 443 6.84 37.94 17.18
C ASN A 443 6.74 38.37 18.65
N LYS A 444 7.07 37.48 19.60
CA LYS A 444 7.17 37.82 21.03
C LYS A 444 8.16 38.98 21.22
N GLY A 445 9.33 38.94 20.59
CA GLY A 445 10.33 40.02 20.67
C GLY A 445 9.76 41.38 20.26
N ILE A 446 9.01 41.46 19.16
CA ILE A 446 8.34 42.68 18.70
C ILE A 446 7.29 43.18 19.71
N TYR A 447 6.45 42.29 20.24
CA TYR A 447 5.43 42.66 21.22
C TYR A 447 6.05 43.10 22.55
N VAL A 448 7.12 42.44 22.99
CA VAL A 448 7.91 42.82 24.18
C VAL A 448 8.60 44.18 23.99
N ALA A 449 9.19 44.45 22.81
CA ALA A 449 9.76 45.77 22.49
C ALA A 449 8.70 46.88 22.61
N THR A 450 7.47 46.58 22.19
CA THR A 450 6.34 47.53 22.18
C THR A 450 5.74 47.77 23.57
N LEU A 451 5.65 46.74 24.43
CA LEU A 451 4.98 46.83 25.73
C LEU A 451 5.91 47.00 26.94
N HIS A 452 7.17 46.55 26.85
CA HIS A 452 8.10 46.48 27.99
C HIS A 452 9.40 47.23 27.72
N GLY A 453 9.81 47.31 26.45
CA GLY A 453 10.95 48.08 25.98
C GLY A 453 12.06 47.24 25.34
N PRO A 454 13.09 47.90 24.77
CA PRO A 454 14.15 47.24 24.01
C PRO A 454 14.98 46.25 24.84
N GLU A 455 15.26 46.51 26.12
CA GLU A 455 16.05 45.63 27.00
C GLU A 455 15.46 44.21 27.06
N GLN A 456 14.14 44.13 27.28
CA GLN A 456 13.41 42.87 27.36
C GLN A 456 13.29 42.20 25.99
N ALA A 457 13.22 42.97 24.90
CA ALA A 457 13.18 42.44 23.54
C ALA A 457 14.53 41.82 23.14
N ILE A 458 15.64 42.50 23.45
CA ILE A 458 17.01 42.01 23.30
C ILE A 458 17.16 40.66 24.00
N ALA A 459 16.67 40.51 25.24
CA ALA A 459 16.71 39.26 25.98
C ALA A 459 15.91 38.11 25.30
N VAL A 460 14.77 38.42 24.67
CA VAL A 460 14.00 37.43 23.88
C VAL A 460 14.73 37.03 22.61
N TYR A 461 15.32 37.99 21.89
CA TYR A 461 16.11 37.68 20.69
C TYR A 461 17.40 36.91 21.03
N ASP A 462 18.06 37.19 22.15
CA ASP A 462 19.24 36.42 22.58
C ASP A 462 18.89 34.98 22.99
N ALA A 463 17.78 34.76 23.70
CA ALA A 463 17.30 33.41 24.00
C ALA A 463 16.96 32.63 22.71
N MET A 464 16.44 33.32 21.69
CA MET A 464 16.17 32.75 20.37
C MET A 464 17.45 32.42 19.59
N VAL A 465 18.44 33.32 19.59
CA VAL A 465 19.76 33.11 18.96
C VAL A 465 20.56 32.01 19.66
N GLN A 466 20.47 31.90 20.99
CA GLN A 466 21.08 30.82 21.76
C GLN A 466 20.47 29.46 21.41
N ARG A 467 19.15 29.39 21.20
CA ARG A 467 18.44 28.13 20.89
C ARG A 467 18.56 27.70 19.43
N PHE A 468 18.54 28.65 18.49
CA PHE A 468 18.41 28.36 17.05
C PHE A 468 19.56 28.88 16.17
N GLY A 469 20.61 29.47 16.75
CA GLY A 469 21.68 30.14 16.01
C GLY A 469 22.41 29.26 14.98
N ASP A 470 22.44 27.95 15.21
CA ASP A 470 23.18 26.98 14.37
C ASP A 470 22.22 25.98 13.65
N ASP A 471 20.93 26.30 13.54
CA ASP A 471 19.93 25.46 12.88
C ASP A 471 20.12 25.42 11.35
N SER A 472 20.10 24.23 10.74
CA SER A 472 20.23 24.07 9.29
C SER A 472 18.94 24.32 8.50
N SER A 473 17.80 24.53 9.17
CA SER A 473 16.48 24.73 8.56
C SER A 473 16.33 26.17 8.03
N GLN A 474 16.04 26.34 6.73
CA GLN A 474 15.95 27.65 6.08
C GLN A 474 15.01 28.64 6.82
N GLY A 475 13.78 28.22 7.13
CA GLY A 475 12.80 29.09 7.80
C GLY A 475 13.25 29.54 9.18
N VAL A 476 13.95 28.66 9.92
CA VAL A 476 14.54 28.99 11.24
C VAL A 476 15.67 30.02 11.08
N ARG A 477 16.62 29.80 10.15
CA ARG A 477 17.71 30.76 9.90
C ARG A 477 17.19 32.13 9.50
N GLU A 478 16.13 32.18 8.69
CA GLU A 478 15.47 33.45 8.35
C GLU A 478 14.92 34.16 9.59
N GLN A 479 14.23 33.46 10.51
CA GLN A 479 13.73 34.10 11.71
C GLN A 479 14.86 34.54 12.65
N VAL A 480 15.96 33.78 12.75
CA VAL A 480 17.16 34.15 13.52
C VAL A 480 17.85 35.39 12.92
N ALA A 481 17.93 35.50 11.59
CA ALA A 481 18.46 36.68 10.92
C ALA A 481 17.56 37.92 11.14
N ARG A 482 16.23 37.75 11.11
CA ARG A 482 15.26 38.82 11.45
C ARG A 482 15.39 39.24 12.92
N ALA A 483 15.57 38.28 13.84
CA ALA A 483 15.76 38.53 15.27
C ALA A 483 17.06 39.31 15.56
N LEU A 484 18.18 38.93 14.96
CA LEU A 484 19.44 39.67 15.07
C LEU A 484 19.33 41.08 14.47
N PHE A 485 18.61 41.24 13.36
CA PHE A 485 18.40 42.57 12.76
C PHE A 485 17.59 43.49 13.68
N ASN A 486 16.47 43.00 14.23
CA ASN A 486 15.68 43.75 15.19
C ASN A 486 16.46 44.04 16.49
N LYS A 487 17.22 43.06 17.02
CA LYS A 487 18.12 43.28 18.15
C LYS A 487 19.09 44.43 17.88
N GLY A 488 19.63 44.54 16.66
CA GLY A 488 20.50 45.66 16.27
C GLY A 488 19.82 47.03 16.41
N LEU A 489 18.55 47.15 16.00
CA LEU A 489 17.76 48.38 16.15
C LEU A 489 17.44 48.72 17.62
N ASP A 490 17.07 47.72 18.42
CA ASP A 490 16.78 47.89 19.84
C ASP A 490 18.06 48.27 20.62
N VAL A 491 19.20 47.66 20.28
CA VAL A 491 20.52 47.99 20.82
C VAL A 491 20.97 49.40 20.39
N ALA A 492 20.74 49.81 19.14
CA ALA A 492 21.03 51.18 18.69
C ALA A 492 20.24 52.21 19.50
N THR A 493 18.98 51.89 19.81
CA THR A 493 18.06 52.74 20.58
C THR A 493 18.44 52.83 22.06
N LEU A 494 18.92 51.73 22.66
CA LEU A 494 19.13 51.63 24.12
C LEU A 494 20.58 51.79 24.58
N HIS A 495 21.54 51.33 23.79
CA HIS A 495 22.97 51.31 24.16
C HIS A 495 23.83 52.20 23.24
N GLY A 496 23.40 52.37 21.98
CA GLY A 496 24.02 53.26 21.00
C GLY A 496 24.61 52.55 19.77
N PRO A 497 25.14 53.33 18.80
CA PRO A 497 25.58 52.81 17.51
C PRO A 497 26.75 51.81 17.59
N GLU A 498 27.71 51.97 18.51
CA GLU A 498 28.86 51.06 18.66
C GLU A 498 28.39 49.60 18.93
N GLN A 499 27.44 49.44 19.84
CA GLN A 499 26.88 48.15 20.20
C GLN A 499 25.99 47.60 19.09
N ALA A 500 25.28 48.46 18.34
CA ALA A 500 24.45 48.06 17.21
C ALA A 500 25.30 47.53 16.04
N ILE A 501 26.40 48.22 15.73
CA ILE A 501 27.41 47.80 14.75
C ILE A 501 27.91 46.39 15.06
N ALA A 502 28.22 46.08 16.33
CA ALA A 502 28.65 44.76 16.75
C ALA A 502 27.57 43.67 16.56
N VAL A 503 26.29 43.97 16.76
CA VAL A 503 25.18 43.03 16.48
C VAL A 503 24.99 42.82 14.97
N TYR A 504 25.08 43.88 14.17
CA TYR A 504 25.02 43.76 12.71
C TYR A 504 26.21 42.98 12.14
N ASP A 505 27.41 43.15 12.69
CA ASP A 505 28.58 42.35 12.30
C ASP A 505 28.42 40.87 12.68
N ALA A 506 27.85 40.55 13.85
CA ALA A 506 27.54 39.17 14.23
C ALA A 506 26.51 38.52 13.28
N LEU A 507 25.52 39.27 12.80
CA LEU A 507 24.57 38.82 11.78
C LEU A 507 25.29 38.59 10.44
N VAL A 508 26.08 39.56 9.97
CA VAL A 508 26.81 39.52 8.69
C VAL A 508 27.87 38.42 8.69
N GLN A 509 28.50 38.12 9.82
CA GLN A 509 29.45 37.03 9.98
C GLN A 509 28.75 35.66 9.93
N ARG A 510 27.58 35.51 10.55
CA ARG A 510 26.83 34.24 10.60
C ARG A 510 26.12 33.91 9.29
N PHE A 511 25.60 34.92 8.58
CA PHE A 511 24.70 34.73 7.44
C PHE A 511 25.19 35.35 6.13
N GLY A 512 26.39 35.93 6.09
CA GLY A 512 26.89 36.72 4.95
C GLY A 512 26.90 35.99 3.59
N ASP A 513 27.00 34.67 3.61
CA ASP A 513 27.08 33.82 2.42
C ASP A 513 25.86 32.87 2.27
N ASP A 514 24.76 33.11 3.00
CA ASP A 514 23.54 32.30 2.92
C ASP A 514 22.79 32.53 1.59
N SER A 515 22.40 31.45 0.91
CA SER A 515 21.70 31.51 -0.38
C SER A 515 20.18 31.77 -0.27
N SER A 516 19.62 31.88 0.93
CA SER A 516 18.18 32.06 1.17
C SER A 516 17.75 33.53 1.00
N PRO A 517 16.79 33.89 0.12
CA PRO A 517 16.45 35.29 -0.18
C PRO A 517 16.07 36.14 1.05
N GLY A 518 15.24 35.60 1.96
CA GLY A 518 14.84 36.31 3.18
C GLY A 518 16.00 36.56 4.15
N VAL A 519 16.98 35.65 4.20
CA VAL A 519 18.21 35.82 4.99
C VAL A 519 19.10 36.90 4.35
N ARG A 520 19.34 36.85 3.03
CA ARG A 520 20.13 37.86 2.32
C ARG A 520 19.55 39.26 2.45
N GLU A 521 18.22 39.39 2.45
CA GLU A 521 17.56 40.66 2.76
C GLU A 521 17.92 41.17 4.15
N GLN A 522 17.92 40.33 5.19
CA GLN A 522 18.29 40.77 6.55
C GLN A 522 19.78 41.13 6.64
N VAL A 523 20.66 40.42 5.93
CA VAL A 523 22.09 40.79 5.82
C VAL A 523 22.26 42.14 5.13
N ALA A 524 21.53 42.41 4.04
CA ALA A 524 21.55 43.70 3.34
C ALA A 524 20.96 44.83 4.21
N ARG A 525 19.87 44.58 4.95
CA ARG A 525 19.30 45.54 5.93
C ARG A 525 20.27 45.82 7.07
N ALA A 526 20.98 44.81 7.58
CA ALA A 526 21.99 44.95 8.62
C ALA A 526 23.18 45.80 8.16
N LEU A 527 23.76 45.50 6.98
CA LEU A 527 24.83 46.30 6.40
C LEU A 527 24.39 47.76 6.14
N PHE A 528 23.15 47.97 5.69
CA PHE A 528 22.63 49.32 5.47
C PHE A 528 22.53 50.13 6.76
N ASN A 529 21.97 49.55 7.83
CA ASN A 529 21.84 50.26 9.12
C ASN A 529 23.19 50.41 9.82
N LYS A 530 24.09 49.42 9.74
CA LYS A 530 25.51 49.60 10.11
C LYS A 530 26.13 50.80 9.38
N GLY A 531 25.83 51.02 8.10
CA GLY A 531 26.31 52.19 7.36
C GLY A 531 25.83 53.53 7.93
N LEU A 532 24.61 53.59 8.49
CA LEU A 532 24.08 54.78 9.16
C LEU A 532 24.72 55.01 10.54
N ASP A 533 24.89 53.95 11.33
CA ASP A 533 25.52 54.00 12.65
C ASP A 533 27.01 54.37 12.53
N VAL A 534 27.72 53.78 11.56
CA VAL A 534 29.12 54.12 11.25
C VAL A 534 29.26 55.55 10.74
N ALA A 535 28.32 56.07 9.93
CA ALA A 535 28.33 57.48 9.52
C ALA A 535 28.18 58.42 10.73
N THR A 536 27.37 58.03 11.71
CA THR A 536 27.09 58.79 12.93
C THR A 536 28.26 58.77 13.90
N LEU A 537 28.97 57.64 14.02
CA LEU A 537 29.96 57.39 15.07
C LEU A 537 31.43 57.50 14.62
N HIS A 538 31.75 57.13 13.38
CA HIS A 538 33.11 57.10 12.86
C HIS A 538 33.33 58.07 11.69
N GLY A 539 32.27 58.38 10.94
CA GLY A 539 32.25 59.40 9.89
C GLY A 539 31.99 58.87 8.48
N PRO A 540 31.96 59.78 7.48
CA PRO A 540 31.53 59.47 6.12
C PRO A 540 32.42 58.45 5.38
N GLU A 541 33.74 58.48 5.59
CA GLU A 541 34.70 57.58 4.92
C GLU A 541 34.42 56.11 5.28
N GLN A 542 34.26 55.82 6.56
CA GLN A 542 33.97 54.48 7.07
C GLN A 542 32.56 54.02 6.65
N ALA A 543 31.61 54.94 6.55
CA ALA A 543 30.26 54.64 6.08
C ALA A 543 30.26 54.27 4.58
N ILE A 544 31.00 55.02 3.76
CA ILE A 544 31.20 54.72 2.33
C ILE A 544 31.75 53.30 2.16
N ALA A 545 32.75 52.90 2.94
CA ALA A 545 33.29 51.54 2.91
C ALA A 545 32.26 50.44 3.25
N VAL A 546 31.34 50.69 4.20
CA VAL A 546 30.25 49.75 4.52
C VAL A 546 29.22 49.68 3.39
N TYR A 547 28.84 50.82 2.79
CA TYR A 547 27.94 50.83 1.65
C TYR A 547 28.56 50.14 0.42
N ASP A 548 29.85 50.30 0.18
CA ASP A 548 30.54 49.58 -0.90
C ASP A 548 30.61 48.07 -0.65
N ALA A 549 30.84 47.61 0.59
CA ALA A 549 30.76 46.18 0.93
C ALA A 549 29.36 45.59 0.66
N LEU A 550 28.30 46.34 0.94
CA LEU A 550 26.92 45.97 0.60
C LEU A 550 26.71 45.89 -0.92
N VAL A 551 27.10 46.95 -1.66
CA VAL A 551 26.95 47.02 -3.12
C VAL A 551 27.78 45.95 -3.84
N GLN A 552 28.97 45.62 -3.33
CA GLN A 552 29.83 44.55 -3.84
C GLN A 552 29.21 43.16 -3.63
N ARG A 553 28.60 42.91 -2.46
CA ARG A 553 28.00 41.60 -2.13
C ARG A 553 26.64 41.38 -2.81
N PHE A 554 25.82 42.41 -2.94
CA PHE A 554 24.41 42.28 -3.33
C PHE A 554 24.00 43.02 -4.61
N GLY A 555 24.93 43.67 -5.31
CA GLY A 555 24.62 44.55 -6.44
C GLY A 555 23.80 43.90 -7.57
N ASP A 556 23.96 42.59 -7.79
CA ASP A 556 23.31 41.83 -8.86
C ASP A 556 22.21 40.86 -8.33
N ASP A 557 21.73 41.06 -7.10
CA ASP A 557 20.68 40.23 -6.50
C ASP A 557 19.32 40.47 -7.15
N SER A 558 18.59 39.41 -7.50
CA SER A 558 17.27 39.49 -8.12
C SER A 558 16.11 39.71 -7.14
N SER A 559 16.37 39.76 -5.83
CA SER A 559 15.35 39.91 -4.77
C SER A 559 14.99 41.39 -4.56
N PRO A 560 13.71 41.81 -4.68
CA PRO A 560 13.33 43.24 -4.59
C PRO A 560 13.76 43.94 -3.30
N GLY A 561 13.58 43.31 -2.13
CA GLY A 561 13.99 43.86 -0.83
C GLY A 561 15.51 44.06 -0.71
N VAL A 562 16.30 43.19 -1.33
CA VAL A 562 17.77 43.32 -1.39
C VAL A 562 18.16 44.47 -2.32
N ARG A 563 17.59 44.55 -3.53
CA ARG A 563 17.88 45.67 -4.46
C ARG A 563 17.49 47.02 -3.89
N GLU A 564 16.40 47.08 -3.11
CA GLU A 564 16.05 48.29 -2.36
C GLU A 564 17.16 48.68 -1.38
N GLN A 565 17.72 47.75 -0.61
CA GLN A 565 18.83 48.08 0.30
C GLN A 565 20.10 48.50 -0.45
N VAL A 566 20.39 47.90 -1.61
CA VAL A 566 21.50 48.34 -2.49
C VAL A 566 21.27 49.78 -3.00
N ALA A 567 20.04 50.11 -3.41
CA ALA A 567 19.70 51.46 -3.85
C ALA A 567 19.75 52.47 -2.70
N ARG A 568 19.23 52.12 -1.50
CA ARG A 568 19.33 52.94 -0.28
C ARG A 568 20.80 53.16 0.10
N ALA A 569 21.64 52.14 0.00
CA ALA A 569 23.08 52.24 0.24
C ALA A 569 23.78 53.18 -0.75
N LEU A 570 23.48 53.08 -2.05
CA LEU A 570 24.05 53.98 -3.07
C LEU A 570 23.60 55.43 -2.88
N VAL A 571 22.33 55.69 -2.52
CA VAL A 571 21.88 57.06 -2.16
C VAL A 571 22.68 57.61 -0.98
N ASN A 572 22.84 56.84 0.09
CA ASN A 572 23.54 57.30 1.29
C ASN A 572 25.06 57.38 1.08
N LYS A 573 25.66 56.50 0.26
CA LYS A 573 27.03 56.68 -0.23
C LYS A 573 27.16 58.01 -0.97
N GLY A 574 26.28 58.33 -1.92
CA GLY A 574 26.31 59.60 -2.65
C GLY A 574 26.27 60.83 -1.72
N ILE A 575 25.44 60.80 -0.68
CA ILE A 575 25.36 61.88 0.33
C ILE A 575 26.70 62.02 1.09
N ASN A 576 27.27 60.90 1.57
CA ASN A 576 28.54 60.93 2.30
C ASN A 576 29.71 61.36 1.39
N VAL A 577 29.72 60.90 0.13
CA VAL A 577 30.70 61.31 -0.90
C VAL A 577 30.62 62.81 -1.21
N SER A 578 29.40 63.38 -1.33
CA SER A 578 29.21 64.83 -1.54
C SER A 578 29.83 65.63 -0.39
N SER A 579 29.59 65.20 0.86
CA SER A 579 30.10 65.87 2.06
C SER A 579 31.62 65.74 2.29
N LEU A 580 32.26 64.70 1.75
CA LEU A 580 33.66 64.35 2.05
C LEU A 580 34.63 64.56 0.88
N HIS A 581 34.22 64.23 -0.34
CA HIS A 581 35.06 64.29 -1.55
C HIS A 581 34.58 65.38 -2.52
N GLY A 582 33.29 65.68 -2.52
CA GLY A 582 32.68 66.75 -3.31
C GLY A 582 31.55 66.28 -4.24
N PRO A 583 30.81 67.24 -4.83
CA PRO A 583 29.63 66.95 -5.65
C PRO A 583 29.95 66.15 -6.92
N GLU A 584 31.14 66.30 -7.52
CA GLU A 584 31.51 65.60 -8.77
C GLU A 584 31.52 64.07 -8.58
N GLN A 585 32.11 63.62 -7.47
CA GLN A 585 32.19 62.21 -7.10
C GLN A 585 30.81 61.68 -6.67
N ALA A 586 29.97 62.53 -6.06
CA ALA A 586 28.62 62.16 -5.66
C ALA A 586 27.68 61.97 -6.87
N ILE A 587 27.77 62.86 -7.86
CA ILE A 587 27.06 62.77 -9.14
C ILE A 587 27.34 61.42 -9.81
N ALA A 588 28.62 60.99 -9.84
CA ALA A 588 29.00 59.69 -10.40
C ALA A 588 28.37 58.49 -9.65
N VAL A 589 28.21 58.57 -8.32
CA VAL A 589 27.52 57.53 -7.53
C VAL A 589 26.02 57.49 -7.83
N TYR A 590 25.37 58.66 -7.96
CA TYR A 590 23.95 58.70 -8.33
C TYR A 590 23.71 58.23 -9.77
N ASP A 591 24.59 58.56 -10.72
CA ASP A 591 24.49 58.06 -12.09
C ASP A 591 24.68 56.54 -12.18
N ALA A 592 25.60 55.95 -11.40
CA ALA A 592 25.73 54.50 -11.29
C ALA A 592 24.46 53.84 -10.73
N LEU A 593 23.78 54.47 -9.77
CA LEU A 593 22.48 54.02 -9.26
C LEU A 593 21.40 54.09 -10.35
N VAL A 594 21.25 55.24 -11.00
CA VAL A 594 20.23 55.47 -12.05
C VAL A 594 20.46 54.56 -13.25
N GLN A 595 21.72 54.26 -13.61
CA GLN A 595 22.06 53.29 -14.65
C GLN A 595 21.68 51.85 -14.25
N ARG A 596 21.87 51.46 -12.98
CA ARG A 596 21.61 50.08 -12.51
C ARG A 596 20.12 49.80 -12.25
N PHE A 597 19.38 50.78 -11.74
CA PHE A 597 18.02 50.58 -11.23
C PHE A 597 16.94 51.46 -11.89
N GLY A 598 17.29 52.27 -12.89
CA GLY A 598 16.37 53.25 -13.48
C GLY A 598 15.04 52.69 -13.98
N ASP A 599 15.04 51.44 -14.46
CA ASP A 599 13.88 50.76 -15.03
C ASP A 599 13.31 49.65 -14.11
N ASP A 600 13.67 49.67 -12.82
CA ASP A 600 13.15 48.72 -11.83
C ASP A 600 11.66 48.99 -11.52
N SER A 601 10.84 47.94 -11.55
CA SER A 601 9.40 48.03 -11.26
C SER A 601 9.05 48.05 -9.77
N SER A 602 10.02 47.91 -8.87
CA SER A 602 9.82 47.85 -7.42
C SER A 602 9.65 49.25 -6.81
N PRO A 603 8.55 49.58 -6.11
CA PRO A 603 8.29 50.95 -5.63
C PRO A 603 9.40 51.55 -4.76
N GLY A 604 9.93 50.80 -3.80
CA GLY A 604 11.03 51.27 -2.93
C GLY A 604 12.33 51.55 -3.67
N VAL A 605 12.61 50.79 -4.75
CA VAL A 605 13.76 51.04 -5.63
C VAL A 605 13.53 52.31 -6.44
N ARG A 606 12.35 52.50 -7.06
CA ARG A 606 12.02 53.72 -7.82
C ARG A 606 12.07 54.97 -6.94
N GLU A 607 11.66 54.88 -5.67
CA GLU A 607 11.83 55.97 -4.70
C GLU A 607 13.32 56.35 -4.56
N GLN A 608 14.22 55.37 -4.41
CA GLN A 608 15.65 55.66 -4.30
C GLN A 608 16.25 56.18 -5.61
N VAL A 609 15.77 55.75 -6.78
CA VAL A 609 16.15 56.35 -8.08
C VAL A 609 15.71 57.82 -8.16
N ALA A 610 14.46 58.12 -7.78
CA ALA A 610 13.96 59.50 -7.75
C ALA A 610 14.73 60.36 -6.73
N ARG A 611 15.07 59.81 -5.55
CA ARG A 611 15.88 60.47 -4.52
C ARG A 611 17.33 60.70 -4.98
N ALA A 612 17.91 59.79 -5.75
CA ALA A 612 19.22 59.93 -6.35
C ALA A 612 19.26 61.04 -7.41
N LEU A 613 18.26 61.08 -8.31
CA LEU A 613 18.12 62.17 -9.26
C LEU A 613 17.89 63.52 -8.56
N PHE A 614 17.11 63.55 -7.48
CA PHE A 614 16.91 64.76 -6.68
C PHE A 614 18.23 65.26 -6.08
N ASN A 615 18.96 64.39 -5.38
CA ASN A 615 20.25 64.75 -4.79
C ASN A 615 21.28 65.15 -5.86
N LYS A 616 21.34 64.43 -6.99
CA LYS A 616 22.15 64.81 -8.15
C LYS A 616 21.81 66.22 -8.63
N GLY A 617 20.54 66.60 -8.67
CA GLY A 617 20.12 67.96 -9.02
C GLY A 617 20.68 69.04 -8.07
N VAL A 618 20.82 68.72 -6.78
CA VAL A 618 21.42 69.62 -5.77
C VAL A 618 22.95 69.73 -5.95
N ASP A 619 23.64 68.60 -6.11
CA ASP A 619 25.10 68.58 -6.33
C ASP A 619 25.47 69.23 -7.68
N VAL A 620 24.67 69.03 -8.74
CA VAL A 620 24.81 69.68 -10.05
C VAL A 620 24.57 71.19 -9.96
N ALA A 621 23.60 71.66 -9.16
CA ALA A 621 23.38 73.10 -8.93
C ALA A 621 24.61 73.76 -8.30
N THR A 622 25.29 73.03 -7.41
CA THR A 622 26.49 73.49 -6.70
C THR A 622 27.75 73.46 -7.58
N LEU A 623 27.90 72.45 -8.45
CA LEU A 623 29.11 72.23 -9.26
C LEU A 623 29.08 72.84 -10.67
N HIS A 624 27.92 72.81 -11.32
CA HIS A 624 27.77 73.20 -12.74
C HIS A 624 26.83 74.40 -12.92
N GLY A 625 25.90 74.60 -11.99
CA GLY A 625 25.00 75.77 -11.95
C GLY A 625 23.52 75.43 -12.24
N PRO A 626 22.65 76.46 -12.21
CA PRO A 626 21.21 76.28 -12.21
C PRO A 626 20.64 75.66 -13.50
N GLU A 627 21.21 75.95 -14.68
CA GLU A 627 20.75 75.41 -15.97
C GLU A 627 20.82 73.87 -16.01
N GLN A 628 21.98 73.32 -15.62
CA GLN A 628 22.22 71.89 -15.57
C GLN A 628 21.38 71.21 -14.47
N ALA A 629 21.16 71.90 -13.34
CA ALA A 629 20.29 71.40 -12.27
C ALA A 629 18.82 71.31 -12.72
N ILE A 630 18.32 72.34 -13.42
CA ILE A 630 16.98 72.36 -14.02
C ILE A 630 16.79 71.14 -14.95
N ALA A 631 17.77 70.84 -15.80
CA ALA A 631 17.72 69.67 -16.68
C ALA A 631 17.65 68.33 -15.93
N VAL A 632 18.34 68.19 -14.78
CA VAL A 632 18.24 66.99 -13.94
C VAL A 632 16.86 66.89 -13.25
N TYR A 633 16.34 67.99 -12.73
CA TYR A 633 14.99 68.01 -12.14
C TYR A 633 13.90 67.72 -13.18
N ASP A 634 14.04 68.21 -14.40
CA ASP A 634 13.10 67.88 -15.48
C ASP A 634 13.18 66.42 -15.93
N ALA A 635 14.38 65.81 -15.99
CA ALA A 635 14.52 64.38 -16.25
C ALA A 635 13.84 63.52 -15.17
N LEU A 636 13.90 63.94 -13.90
CA LEU A 636 13.18 63.31 -12.79
C LEU A 636 11.67 63.44 -12.95
N VAL A 637 11.17 64.67 -13.18
CA VAL A 637 9.74 64.96 -13.35
C VAL A 637 9.16 64.25 -14.59
N GLN A 638 9.95 64.13 -15.67
CA GLN A 638 9.57 63.38 -16.87
C GLN A 638 9.48 61.88 -16.62
N ARG A 639 10.39 61.29 -15.82
CA ARG A 639 10.41 59.85 -15.54
C ARG A 639 9.36 59.42 -14.51
N PHE A 640 9.08 60.26 -13.52
CA PHE A 640 8.34 59.87 -12.31
C PHE A 640 7.09 60.71 -12.02
N GLY A 641 6.76 61.71 -12.85
CA GLY A 641 5.68 62.67 -12.57
C GLY A 641 4.29 62.04 -12.35
N ASP A 642 4.03 60.88 -12.94
CA ASP A 642 2.76 60.16 -12.87
C ASP A 642 2.83 58.87 -12.02
N ASP A 643 3.87 58.71 -11.20
CA ASP A 643 4.04 57.55 -10.31
C ASP A 643 3.03 57.57 -9.14
N SER A 644 2.35 56.46 -8.88
CA SER A 644 1.37 56.33 -7.81
C SER A 644 1.98 56.11 -6.41
N SER A 645 3.30 55.98 -6.30
CA SER A 645 4.02 55.72 -5.05
C SER A 645 4.25 57.02 -4.25
N PRO A 646 3.79 57.15 -2.98
CA PRO A 646 3.90 58.41 -2.23
C PRO A 646 5.32 58.96 -2.10
N GLY A 647 6.32 58.13 -1.78
CA GLY A 647 7.71 58.57 -1.66
C GLY A 647 8.32 59.05 -2.98
N VAL A 648 7.92 58.46 -4.11
CA VAL A 648 8.32 58.93 -5.45
C VAL A 648 7.72 60.30 -5.74
N ARG A 649 6.41 60.49 -5.50
CA ARG A 649 5.75 61.81 -5.69
C ARG A 649 6.34 62.88 -4.78
N GLU A 650 6.76 62.52 -3.56
CA GLU A 650 7.49 63.44 -2.69
C GLU A 650 8.80 63.91 -3.35
N GLN A 651 9.61 63.01 -3.92
CA GLN A 651 10.85 63.42 -4.59
C GLN A 651 10.58 64.26 -5.85
N VAL A 652 9.50 63.97 -6.59
CA VAL A 652 9.03 64.82 -7.71
C VAL A 652 8.64 66.22 -7.22
N ALA A 653 7.93 66.34 -6.10
CA ALA A 653 7.56 67.63 -5.52
C ALA A 653 8.78 68.40 -5.00
N ARG A 654 9.71 67.73 -4.30
CA ARG A 654 11.00 68.30 -3.85
C ARG A 654 11.82 68.82 -5.04
N ALA A 655 11.84 68.06 -6.14
CA ALA A 655 12.51 68.44 -7.39
C ALA A 655 11.86 69.67 -8.04
N LEU A 656 10.53 69.75 -8.10
CA LEU A 656 9.83 70.94 -8.64
C LEU A 656 10.04 72.19 -7.77
N VAL A 657 10.08 72.07 -6.43
CA VAL A 657 10.44 73.21 -5.55
C VAL A 657 11.86 73.70 -5.89
N ASN A 658 12.83 72.80 -5.99
CA ASN A 658 14.23 73.17 -6.25
C ASN A 658 14.45 73.63 -7.70
N LYS A 659 13.71 73.11 -8.68
CA LYS A 659 13.63 73.68 -10.03
C LYS A 659 13.13 75.12 -9.98
N GLY A 660 12.06 75.41 -9.24
CA GLY A 660 11.53 76.77 -9.07
C GLY A 660 12.57 77.74 -8.51
N ILE A 661 13.38 77.31 -7.53
CA ILE A 661 14.48 78.12 -6.96
C ILE A 661 15.56 78.39 -8.02
N ASN A 662 16.00 77.36 -8.76
CA ASN A 662 17.03 77.51 -9.79
C ASN A 662 16.54 78.38 -10.97
N VAL A 663 15.31 78.17 -11.44
CA VAL A 663 14.64 79.01 -12.46
C VAL A 663 14.54 80.47 -11.99
N SER A 664 14.21 80.71 -10.72
CA SER A 664 14.14 82.07 -10.16
C SER A 664 15.50 82.78 -10.17
N SER A 665 16.60 82.03 -10.07
CA SER A 665 17.96 82.59 -10.10
C SER A 665 18.49 82.88 -11.51
N LEU A 666 17.94 82.20 -12.53
CA LEU A 666 18.51 82.15 -13.88
C LEU A 666 17.62 82.79 -14.96
N HIS A 667 16.30 82.67 -14.84
CA HIS A 667 15.33 83.17 -15.84
C HIS A 667 14.43 84.26 -15.28
N GLY A 668 14.17 84.26 -13.96
CA GLY A 668 13.41 85.30 -13.26
C GLY A 668 12.20 84.78 -12.49
N PRO A 669 11.48 85.68 -11.79
CA PRO A 669 10.40 85.30 -10.88
C PRO A 669 9.18 84.73 -11.61
N GLU A 670 8.82 85.25 -12.79
CA GLU A 670 7.63 84.82 -13.53
C GLU A 670 7.69 83.34 -13.92
N GLN A 671 8.85 82.90 -14.41
CA GLN A 671 9.12 81.53 -14.82
C GLN A 671 9.14 80.59 -13.59
N ALA A 672 9.63 81.07 -12.45
CA ALA A 672 9.64 80.31 -11.20
C ALA A 672 8.22 80.14 -10.62
N ILE A 673 7.40 81.20 -10.66
CA ILE A 673 5.98 81.17 -10.28
C ILE A 673 5.24 80.12 -11.11
N ALA A 674 5.48 80.04 -12.42
CA ALA A 674 4.89 79.01 -13.29
C ALA A 674 5.28 77.57 -12.89
N VAL A 675 6.51 77.34 -12.41
CA VAL A 675 6.93 76.02 -11.88
C VAL A 675 6.23 75.70 -10.56
N TYR A 676 6.08 76.67 -9.65
CA TYR A 676 5.35 76.46 -8.41
C TYR A 676 3.85 76.23 -8.65
N ASP A 677 3.23 76.92 -9.61
CA ASP A 677 1.83 76.69 -9.97
C ASP A 677 1.60 75.32 -10.62
N ALA A 678 2.54 74.85 -11.46
CA ALA A 678 2.49 73.48 -11.99
C ALA A 678 2.60 72.41 -10.88
N LEU A 679 3.40 72.67 -9.84
CA LEU A 679 3.48 71.79 -8.66
C LEU A 679 2.14 71.78 -7.90
N VAL A 680 1.61 72.96 -7.56
CA VAL A 680 0.34 73.10 -6.82
C VAL A 680 -0.82 72.49 -7.61
N GLN A 681 -0.86 72.65 -8.94
CA GLN A 681 -1.86 72.02 -9.80
C GLN A 681 -1.76 70.49 -9.81
N ARG A 682 -0.55 69.92 -9.72
CA ARG A 682 -0.34 68.46 -9.75
C ARG A 682 -0.57 67.78 -8.40
N PHE A 683 -0.30 68.47 -7.29
CA PHE A 683 -0.21 67.87 -5.96
C PHE A 683 -1.05 68.56 -4.86
N GLY A 684 -1.84 69.59 -5.19
CA GLY A 684 -2.64 70.34 -4.21
C GLY A 684 -3.60 69.49 -3.37
N ASP A 685 -4.15 68.43 -3.97
CA ASP A 685 -5.08 67.49 -3.32
C ASP A 685 -4.39 66.23 -2.74
N ASP A 686 -3.04 66.15 -2.72
CA ASP A 686 -2.35 64.95 -2.26
C ASP A 686 -2.48 64.73 -0.73
N SER A 687 -2.84 63.50 -0.34
CA SER A 687 -3.02 63.12 1.06
C SER A 687 -1.70 62.76 1.78
N SER A 688 -0.59 62.70 1.06
CA SER A 688 0.74 62.30 1.58
C SER A 688 1.42 63.45 2.34
N PRO A 689 1.87 63.26 3.60
CA PRO A 689 2.43 64.35 4.41
C PRO A 689 3.60 65.10 3.76
N GLY A 690 4.62 64.39 3.26
CA GLY A 690 5.79 65.02 2.63
C GLY A 690 5.46 65.78 1.34
N VAL A 691 4.51 65.28 0.55
CA VAL A 691 4.02 65.99 -0.66
C VAL A 691 3.34 67.31 -0.26
N ARG A 692 2.47 67.29 0.75
CA ARG A 692 1.83 68.53 1.26
C ARG A 692 2.83 69.54 1.81
N GLU A 693 3.90 69.07 2.46
CA GLU A 693 4.99 69.94 2.90
C GLU A 693 5.64 70.66 1.71
N GLN A 694 5.90 69.96 0.61
CA GLN A 694 6.45 70.59 -0.60
C GLN A 694 5.47 71.53 -1.31
N VAL A 695 4.17 71.23 -1.29
CA VAL A 695 3.11 72.15 -1.76
C VAL A 695 3.11 73.44 -0.93
N ALA A 696 3.18 73.33 0.40
CA ALA A 696 3.27 74.49 1.29
C ALA A 696 4.58 75.28 1.09
N ALA A 697 5.71 74.60 0.87
CA ALA A 697 6.97 75.23 0.52
C ALA A 697 6.89 75.97 -0.82
N ALA A 698 6.29 75.39 -1.85
CA ALA A 698 6.10 76.00 -3.16
C ALA A 698 5.24 77.26 -3.08
N LEU A 699 4.11 77.21 -2.36
CA LEU A 699 3.26 78.38 -2.09
C LEU A 699 4.05 79.48 -1.35
N THR A 700 4.84 79.09 -0.34
CA THR A 700 5.68 80.03 0.44
C THR A 700 6.75 80.71 -0.42
N GLN A 701 7.41 79.98 -1.33
CA GLN A 701 8.38 80.56 -2.26
C GLN A 701 7.69 81.42 -3.32
N LYS A 702 6.53 80.99 -3.86
CA LYS A 702 5.71 81.80 -4.78
C LYS A 702 5.32 83.14 -4.17
N THR A 703 4.87 83.18 -2.91
CA THR A 703 4.52 84.45 -2.25
C THR A 703 5.70 85.43 -2.25
N LYS A 704 6.92 84.98 -1.90
CA LYS A 704 8.14 85.81 -1.87
C LYS A 704 8.58 86.36 -3.23
N LEU A 705 8.04 85.84 -4.34
CA LEU A 705 8.31 86.33 -5.69
C LEU A 705 7.21 87.27 -6.22
N VAL A 706 6.13 87.44 -5.46
CA VAL A 706 4.97 88.30 -5.78
C VAL A 706 4.90 89.52 -4.85
N THR A 707 5.60 89.48 -3.71
CA THR A 707 5.73 90.57 -2.72
C THR A 707 7.06 91.32 -2.84
#